data_AF-A0A7M7GWB2-F1
#
_entry.id   AF-A0A7M7GWB2-F1
#
_cell.length_a   1.000
_cell.length_b   1.000
_cell.length_c   1.000
_cell.angle_alpha   90.00
_cell.angle_beta   90.00
_cell.angle_gamma   90.00
#
_symmetry.space_group_name_H-M   'P 1'
#
loop_
_entity.id
_entity.type
_entity.pdbx_description
1 polymer ?
#
loop_
_entity_poly.entity_id
_entity_poly.type
_entity_poly.pdbx_seq_one_letter_code
_entity_poly.pdbx_strand_id
1 'polypeptide(L)'
;MRLKTYKKYLEYVKSTGISIVIVGGCWFLYQLRQVSQILQSSIPTNVLSLEQPHSQYIYVDDPRFKDVLMLRKVENLQSSVPVQSLSFNHTIMKWWKSLTRNIAYKLLYIAQHGNVRERLKALCTLNSLNHLKSWHYQHIAQMLDAKTAISLARMPNVDSRFFLKPPYYHVQYKLHDVIEKIHQLLLHLSTLCENTHPCLIQFLNKNFKDTPSDSLILDHDLTNLGLAVAPATVWDQELLQNCVQALYHHSCLEQYSKDIIDGGGLSLLMIIKKIFNDNINMCILLAKIISNISLHTKYLQDIFQAGWIGTLVEWSQSNNVRLSAPASRALANLDIDENKYVKYPRCIYLLHPLHKTTTNINLDVIFLHGLLGGVFITWRQRNFDTSEDGVVDPCLIQDGIDFSSLIDDHSQEFLKDLTYDLRKREWDRIGQDFEIILDDCPQNSSRGNGPFSCNGDDACMKKIFHDKQHKTQCWPKDWLPDDVPFIRVIGINYDTNLSMWTSLCPIESAKATMAGRSEEYIKKLLTAGIGKRPMIWVCHSMGGLLVKKMLVDEWKNGDKNNVCKNTRSIVFYSTPHRGSRVAALKQATQMVLWPSIEVQELREESPQLLKLHNEFLDMLKEYPIEIVSFSETKPTHVTPLNVPFQFVTSTSADPGVGEFYEIAQDHLSICKPASRHSFLYQKLLNILKCHVIHEKKTVSPIMELLSLPSKLL
;
A
#
# COMPACT_ATOMS: atom_id res chain seq x y z
N MET A 1 -78.13 40.75 -49.60
CA MET A 1 -76.74 41.22 -49.92
C MET A 1 -75.99 41.84 -48.73
N ARG A 2 -76.58 42.06 -47.54
CA ARG A 2 -75.92 42.73 -46.39
C ARG A 2 -75.17 41.83 -45.38
N LEU A 3 -75.38 40.50 -45.39
CA LEU A 3 -74.73 39.57 -44.44
C LEU A 3 -73.32 39.10 -44.86
N LYS A 4 -72.98 39.12 -46.15
CA LYS A 4 -71.64 38.73 -46.64
C LYS A 4 -70.56 39.79 -46.37
N THR A 5 -70.94 41.06 -46.27
CA THR A 5 -70.02 42.18 -46.06
C THR A 5 -69.53 42.27 -44.61
N TYR A 6 -70.36 41.88 -43.64
CA TYR A 6 -70.02 41.91 -42.21
C TYR A 6 -69.01 40.82 -41.82
N LYS A 7 -69.11 39.61 -42.44
CA LYS A 7 -68.14 38.53 -42.22
C LYS A 7 -66.73 38.89 -42.70
N LYS A 8 -66.62 39.55 -43.86
CA LYS A 8 -65.31 40.03 -44.38
C LYS A 8 -64.67 41.09 -43.48
N TYR A 9 -65.46 42.00 -42.91
CA TYR A 9 -64.94 43.02 -41.99
C TYR A 9 -64.41 42.40 -40.69
N LEU A 10 -65.11 41.39 -40.15
CA LEU A 10 -64.68 40.68 -38.95
C LEU A 10 -63.39 39.87 -39.18
N GLU A 11 -63.23 39.26 -40.36
CA GLU A 11 -61.98 38.59 -40.74
C GLU A 11 -60.82 39.56 -40.91
N TYR A 12 -61.06 40.75 -41.49
CA TYR A 12 -60.04 41.80 -41.59
C TYR A 12 -59.59 42.30 -40.21
N VAL A 13 -60.53 42.56 -39.29
CA VAL A 13 -60.20 43.00 -37.92
C VAL A 13 -59.47 41.91 -37.12
N LYS A 14 -59.82 40.63 -37.32
CA LYS A 14 -59.09 39.52 -36.70
C LYS A 14 -57.68 39.38 -37.27
N SER A 15 -57.51 39.50 -38.58
CA SER A 15 -56.21 39.40 -39.26
C SER A 15 -55.26 40.55 -38.87
N THR A 16 -55.77 41.78 -38.80
CA THR A 16 -54.97 42.93 -38.35
C THR A 16 -54.63 42.83 -36.86
N GLY A 17 -55.56 42.38 -36.02
CA GLY A 17 -55.30 42.12 -34.59
C GLY A 17 -54.22 41.08 -34.36
N ILE A 18 -54.26 39.95 -35.08
CA ILE A 18 -53.23 38.89 -35.00
C ILE A 18 -51.87 39.42 -35.48
N SER A 19 -51.84 40.20 -36.56
CA SER A 19 -50.59 40.76 -37.09
C SER A 19 -49.93 41.72 -36.09
N ILE A 20 -50.71 42.55 -35.39
CA ILE A 20 -50.19 43.47 -34.36
C ILE A 20 -49.62 42.69 -33.17
N VAL A 21 -50.29 41.62 -32.72
CA VAL A 21 -49.82 40.79 -31.61
C VAL A 21 -48.53 40.04 -31.97
N ILE A 22 -48.44 39.50 -33.18
CA ILE A 22 -47.24 38.78 -33.64
C ILE A 22 -46.07 39.74 -33.82
N VAL A 23 -46.27 40.87 -34.51
CA VAL A 23 -45.20 41.85 -34.74
C VAL A 23 -44.78 42.51 -33.43
N GLY A 24 -45.72 42.86 -32.55
CA GLY A 24 -45.44 43.39 -31.21
C GLY A 24 -44.72 42.38 -30.32
N GLY A 25 -45.10 41.10 -30.38
CA GLY A 25 -44.43 40.02 -29.66
C GLY A 25 -43.00 39.78 -30.15
N CYS A 26 -42.79 39.77 -31.47
CA CYS A 26 -41.46 39.67 -32.07
C CYS A 26 -40.57 40.87 -31.71
N TRP A 27 -41.13 42.10 -31.72
CA TRP A 27 -40.42 43.30 -31.30
C TRP A 27 -40.04 43.24 -29.81
N PHE A 28 -40.96 42.79 -28.95
CA PHE A 28 -40.71 42.63 -27.52
C PHE A 28 -39.62 41.59 -27.24
N LEU A 29 -39.65 40.45 -27.94
CA LEU A 29 -38.59 39.42 -27.86
C LEU A 29 -37.24 39.93 -28.37
N TYR A 30 -37.24 40.76 -29.43
CA TYR A 30 -36.04 41.41 -29.92
C TYR A 30 -35.45 42.37 -28.87
N GLN A 31 -36.28 43.18 -28.22
CA GLN A 31 -35.85 44.08 -27.16
C GLN A 31 -35.35 43.32 -25.91
N LEU A 32 -36.02 42.23 -25.51
CA LEU A 32 -35.54 41.34 -24.44
C LEU A 32 -34.16 40.74 -24.77
N ARG A 33 -33.95 40.35 -26.03
CA ARG A 33 -32.67 39.79 -26.47
C ARG A 33 -31.55 40.84 -26.48
N GLN A 34 -31.84 42.07 -26.93
CA GLN A 34 -30.89 43.18 -26.84
C GLN A 34 -30.55 43.52 -25.38
N VAL A 35 -31.55 43.62 -24.51
CA VAL A 35 -31.34 43.89 -23.07
C VAL A 35 -30.53 42.76 -22.42
N SER A 36 -30.77 41.50 -22.77
CA SER A 36 -29.96 40.36 -22.30
C SER A 36 -28.51 40.43 -22.77
N GLN A 37 -28.26 40.83 -24.02
CA GLN A 37 -26.90 40.98 -24.56
C GLN A 37 -26.16 42.14 -23.89
N ILE A 38 -26.86 43.26 -23.67
CA ILE A 38 -26.31 44.41 -22.94
C ILE A 38 -25.99 44.02 -21.49
N LEU A 39 -26.92 43.36 -20.78
CA LEU A 39 -26.69 42.84 -19.43
C LEU A 39 -25.50 41.87 -19.37
N GLN A 40 -25.38 40.94 -20.32
CA GLN A 40 -24.24 40.02 -20.40
C GLN A 40 -22.91 40.74 -20.70
N SER A 41 -22.94 41.87 -21.40
CA SER A 41 -21.75 42.68 -21.69
C SER A 41 -21.37 43.66 -20.56
N SER A 42 -22.35 44.13 -19.79
CA SER A 42 -22.18 45.13 -18.73
C SER A 42 -21.99 44.52 -17.34
N ILE A 43 -22.43 43.28 -17.13
CA ILE A 43 -22.11 42.53 -15.92
C ILE A 43 -20.79 41.81 -16.19
N PRO A 44 -19.66 42.22 -15.55
CA PRO A 44 -18.46 41.41 -15.56
C PRO A 44 -18.78 40.04 -14.94
N THR A 45 -18.90 39.01 -15.78
CA THR A 45 -19.02 37.60 -15.35
C THR A 45 -17.83 37.16 -14.50
N ASN A 46 -16.74 37.93 -14.53
CA ASN A 46 -15.57 37.75 -13.70
C ASN A 46 -15.82 37.94 -12.20
N VAL A 47 -16.92 38.59 -11.78
CA VAL A 47 -17.22 38.77 -10.35
C VAL A 47 -17.70 37.45 -9.70
N LEU A 48 -18.29 36.54 -10.49
CA LEU A 48 -18.57 35.16 -10.06
C LEU A 48 -17.36 34.22 -10.24
N SER A 49 -16.39 34.59 -11.09
CA SER A 49 -15.15 33.84 -11.27
C SER A 49 -14.02 34.30 -10.34
N LEU A 50 -14.31 35.17 -9.36
CA LEU A 50 -13.49 35.35 -8.17
C LEU A 50 -13.67 34.15 -7.22
N GLU A 51 -13.60 32.92 -7.75
CA GLU A 51 -13.18 31.77 -6.95
C GLU A 51 -11.68 31.98 -6.69
N GLN A 52 -11.38 32.82 -5.70
CA GLN A 52 -10.13 32.65 -4.98
C GLN A 52 -10.05 31.17 -4.55
N PRO A 53 -8.90 30.49 -4.72
CA PRO A 53 -8.72 29.05 -4.47
C PRO A 53 -8.79 28.65 -2.99
N HIS A 54 -9.52 29.40 -2.16
CA HIS A 54 -9.52 29.28 -0.72
C HIS A 54 -10.95 28.97 -0.23
N SER A 55 -11.13 27.68 0.10
CA SER A 55 -12.24 27.04 0.84
C SER A 55 -13.52 26.66 0.09
N GLN A 56 -13.55 25.45 -0.49
CA GLN A 56 -14.82 24.75 -0.80
C GLN A 56 -15.45 24.08 0.44
N TYR A 57 -14.68 23.89 1.51
CA TYR A 57 -15.21 23.43 2.78
C TYR A 57 -15.43 24.62 3.70
N ILE A 58 -16.69 24.88 4.03
CA ILE A 58 -17.06 25.75 5.14
C ILE A 58 -16.93 24.88 6.40
N TYR A 59 -15.86 25.06 7.14
CA TYR A 59 -15.74 24.49 8.49
C TYR A 59 -16.71 25.26 9.39
N VAL A 60 -17.77 24.59 9.83
CA VAL A 60 -18.83 25.22 10.64
C VAL A 60 -18.37 25.30 12.09
N ASP A 61 -17.78 26.42 12.47
CA ASP A 61 -17.53 26.78 13.87
C ASP A 61 -18.77 27.43 14.48
N ASP A 62 -19.85 26.65 14.69
CA ASP A 62 -21.08 27.17 15.31
C ASP A 62 -21.02 27.10 16.85
N PRO A 63 -21.08 28.25 17.56
CA PRO A 63 -21.07 28.30 19.03
C PRO A 63 -22.21 27.54 19.70
N ARG A 64 -23.37 27.39 19.04
CA ARG A 64 -24.57 26.73 19.61
C ARG A 64 -24.35 25.23 19.88
N PHE A 65 -23.36 24.62 19.24
CA PHE A 65 -22.99 23.22 19.49
C PHE A 65 -21.87 23.07 20.52
N LYS A 66 -21.18 24.17 20.90
CA LYS A 66 -20.38 24.20 22.14
C LYS A 66 -21.29 24.06 23.37
N ASP A 67 -22.54 24.54 23.30
CA ASP A 67 -23.51 24.41 24.39
C ASP A 67 -24.01 22.97 24.59
N VAL A 68 -24.04 22.14 23.54
CA VAL A 68 -24.33 20.70 23.66
C VAL A 68 -23.25 19.96 24.46
N LEU A 69 -22.01 20.47 24.45
CA LEU A 69 -20.89 19.98 25.24
C LEU A 69 -20.93 20.49 26.70
N MET A 70 -21.65 21.58 26.98
CA MET A 70 -21.81 22.20 28.30
C MET A 70 -22.96 21.62 29.13
N LEU A 71 -23.48 20.42 28.78
CA LEU A 71 -24.33 19.58 29.64
C LEU A 71 -23.55 18.97 30.81
N ARG A 72 -22.69 19.77 31.46
CA ARG A 72 -22.04 19.49 32.74
C ARG A 72 -22.87 20.01 33.92
N LYS A 73 -23.87 20.87 33.68
CA LYS A 73 -24.86 21.26 34.69
C LYS A 73 -26.08 20.35 34.64
N VAL A 74 -25.93 19.15 35.17
CA VAL A 74 -27.07 18.37 35.65
C VAL A 74 -27.36 18.86 37.07
N GLU A 75 -27.97 20.03 37.17
CA GLU A 75 -28.67 20.43 38.39
C GLU A 75 -29.99 21.07 37.98
N ASN A 76 -31.06 20.38 38.36
CA ASN A 76 -32.43 20.86 38.45
C ASN A 76 -33.09 21.30 37.14
N LEU A 77 -34.03 20.49 36.66
CA LEU A 77 -35.45 20.82 36.88
C LEU A 77 -36.31 19.65 36.41
N GLN A 78 -36.94 19.03 37.41
CA GLN A 78 -38.24 18.40 37.26
C GLN A 78 -39.18 19.39 36.57
N SER A 79 -39.48 19.17 35.30
CA SER A 79 -40.70 19.71 34.70
C SER A 79 -41.46 18.53 34.11
N SER A 80 -42.49 18.15 34.87
CA SER A 80 -43.54 17.24 34.45
C SER A 80 -44.22 17.77 33.19
N VAL A 81 -43.98 17.12 32.05
CA VAL A 81 -44.77 17.31 30.83
C VAL A 81 -45.82 16.19 30.78
N PRO A 82 -47.12 16.50 30.55
CA PRO A 82 -48.16 15.48 30.59
C PRO A 82 -47.99 14.50 29.44
N VAL A 83 -48.13 13.21 29.78
CA VAL A 83 -48.07 12.08 28.86
C VAL A 83 -49.28 12.14 27.93
N GLN A 84 -49.05 12.44 26.66
CA GLN A 84 -49.97 12.12 25.58
C GLN A 84 -49.38 10.94 24.80
N SER A 85 -50.17 9.87 24.71
CA SER A 85 -49.81 8.58 24.13
C SER A 85 -49.48 8.71 22.63
N LEU A 86 -48.19 8.83 22.32
CA LEU A 86 -47.66 8.60 20.97
C LEU A 86 -46.64 7.46 21.02
N SER A 87 -46.92 6.42 20.22
CA SER A 87 -46.08 5.27 19.85
C SER A 87 -44.73 5.17 20.57
N PHE A 88 -44.69 4.35 21.62
CA PHE A 88 -43.51 4.09 22.47
C PHE A 88 -42.25 3.75 21.64
N ASN A 89 -42.42 2.99 20.55
CA ASN A 89 -41.33 2.63 19.63
C ASN A 89 -40.76 3.82 18.86
N HIS A 90 -41.58 4.79 18.47
CA HIS A 90 -41.09 5.97 17.73
C HIS A 90 -40.33 6.93 18.67
N THR A 91 -40.81 7.10 19.90
CA THR A 91 -40.18 7.98 20.91
C THR A 91 -38.86 7.40 21.42
N ILE A 92 -38.82 6.09 21.71
CA ILE A 92 -37.58 5.37 22.07
C ILE A 92 -36.59 5.44 20.92
N MET A 93 -37.01 5.19 19.67
CA MET A 93 -36.11 5.22 18.53
C MET A 93 -35.59 6.62 18.21
N LYS A 94 -36.40 7.67 18.40
CA LYS A 94 -35.96 9.07 18.24
C LYS A 94 -35.03 9.50 19.37
N TRP A 95 -35.30 9.05 20.60
CA TRP A 95 -34.43 9.22 21.76
C TRP A 95 -33.09 8.50 21.58
N TRP A 96 -33.10 7.24 21.14
CA TRP A 96 -31.90 6.45 20.82
C TRP A 96 -31.07 7.07 19.69
N LYS A 97 -31.73 7.60 18.65
CA LYS A 97 -31.06 8.33 17.54
C LYS A 97 -30.47 9.66 18.01
N SER A 98 -31.14 10.36 18.93
CA SER A 98 -30.62 11.60 19.53
C SER A 98 -29.46 11.32 20.49
N LEU A 99 -29.55 10.23 21.27
CA LEU A 99 -28.53 9.81 22.22
C LEU A 99 -27.25 9.36 21.49
N THR A 100 -27.39 8.52 20.45
CA THR A 100 -26.26 8.08 19.61
C THR A 100 -25.56 9.25 18.91
N ARG A 101 -26.31 10.25 18.42
CA ARG A 101 -25.74 11.49 17.88
C ARG A 101 -24.96 12.29 18.94
N ASN A 102 -25.57 12.52 20.11
CA ASN A 102 -24.93 13.28 21.18
C ASN A 102 -23.69 12.55 21.73
N ILE A 103 -23.71 11.21 21.75
CA ILE A 103 -22.55 10.39 22.09
C ILE A 103 -21.45 10.55 21.03
N ALA A 104 -21.76 10.47 19.73
CA ALA A 104 -20.77 10.63 18.67
C ALA A 104 -20.04 11.98 18.74
N TYR A 105 -20.75 13.08 19.01
CA TYR A 105 -20.13 14.40 19.17
C TYR A 105 -19.29 14.51 20.46
N LYS A 106 -19.74 13.93 21.57
CA LYS A 106 -18.92 13.86 22.80
C LYS A 106 -17.65 13.04 22.57
N LEU A 107 -17.75 11.91 21.87
CA LEU A 107 -16.61 11.08 21.52
C LEU A 107 -15.63 11.83 20.61
N LEU A 108 -16.13 12.56 19.60
CA LEU A 108 -15.29 13.42 18.76
C LEU A 108 -14.55 14.47 19.58
N TYR A 109 -15.24 15.14 20.50
CA TYR A 109 -14.63 16.13 21.38
C TYR A 109 -13.51 15.50 22.25
N ILE A 110 -13.75 14.33 22.83
CA ILE A 110 -12.74 13.56 23.59
C ILE A 110 -11.58 13.13 22.68
N ALA A 111 -11.86 12.75 21.43
CA ALA A 111 -10.84 12.38 20.45
C ALA A 111 -9.92 13.56 20.07
N GLN A 112 -10.40 14.79 20.16
CA GLN A 112 -9.66 16.01 19.87
C GLN A 112 -8.86 16.55 21.06
N HIS A 113 -9.47 16.56 22.26
CA HIS A 113 -8.94 17.27 23.43
C HIS A 113 -8.49 16.35 24.57
N GLY A 114 -8.83 15.06 24.51
CA GLY A 114 -8.51 14.10 25.57
C GLY A 114 -7.04 13.67 25.61
N ASN A 115 -6.69 12.88 26.62
CA ASN A 115 -5.38 12.25 26.71
C ASN A 115 -5.19 11.18 25.62
N VAL A 116 -3.95 10.81 25.27
CA VAL A 116 -3.65 9.82 24.20
C VAL A 116 -4.51 8.54 24.32
N ARG A 117 -4.62 7.98 25.53
CA ARG A 117 -5.45 6.77 25.77
C ARG A 117 -6.95 7.03 25.63
N GLU A 118 -7.42 8.18 26.07
CA GLU A 118 -8.84 8.57 25.96
C GLU A 118 -9.21 8.83 24.50
N ARG A 119 -8.32 9.49 23.75
CA ARG A 119 -8.48 9.74 22.31
C ARG A 119 -8.63 8.43 21.55
N LEU A 120 -7.74 7.46 21.80
CA LEU A 120 -7.83 6.13 21.19
C LEU A 120 -9.14 5.41 21.53
N LYS A 121 -9.53 5.36 22.81
CA LYS A 121 -10.80 4.75 23.23
C LYS A 121 -12.01 5.42 22.58
N ALA A 122 -12.01 6.74 22.52
CA ALA A 122 -13.08 7.52 21.91
C ALA A 122 -13.19 7.23 20.41
N LEU A 123 -12.06 7.15 19.71
CA LEU A 123 -12.00 6.80 18.27
C LEU A 123 -12.43 5.36 18.00
N CYS A 124 -12.00 4.39 18.80
CA CYS A 124 -12.46 3.00 18.67
C CYS A 124 -13.97 2.91 18.87
N THR A 125 -14.51 3.63 19.86
CA THR A 125 -15.95 3.67 20.12
C THR A 125 -16.69 4.36 18.96
N LEU A 126 -16.16 5.48 18.46
CA LEU A 126 -16.73 6.22 17.32
C LEU A 126 -16.78 5.34 16.06
N ASN A 127 -15.72 4.57 15.80
CA ASN A 127 -15.65 3.63 14.68
C ASN A 127 -16.66 2.48 14.80
N SER A 128 -16.97 2.04 16.02
CA SER A 128 -17.96 0.98 16.26
C SER A 128 -19.43 1.42 16.08
N LEU A 129 -19.69 2.72 15.86
CA LEU A 129 -21.05 3.22 15.68
C LEU A 129 -21.57 2.97 14.26
N ASN A 130 -22.16 1.79 14.03
CA ASN A 130 -22.61 1.34 12.71
C ASN A 130 -23.94 1.97 12.21
N HIS A 131 -24.64 2.75 13.02
CA HIS A 131 -26.02 3.22 12.73
C HIS A 131 -26.15 4.75 12.57
N LEU A 132 -25.11 5.42 12.06
CA LEU A 132 -25.18 6.85 11.77
C LEU A 132 -25.84 7.11 10.39
N LYS A 133 -26.59 8.20 10.27
CA LYS A 133 -27.15 8.66 8.97
C LYS A 133 -26.06 9.36 8.16
N SER A 134 -26.17 9.38 6.83
CA SER A 134 -25.18 10.01 5.93
C SER A 134 -24.83 11.46 6.29
N TRP A 135 -25.80 12.26 6.73
CA TRP A 135 -25.56 13.64 7.16
C TRP A 135 -24.78 13.74 8.48
N HIS A 136 -24.90 12.75 9.38
CA HIS A 136 -24.08 12.70 10.60
C HIS A 136 -22.61 12.50 10.24
N TYR A 137 -22.33 11.58 9.32
CA TYR A 137 -20.97 11.34 8.82
C TYR A 137 -20.38 12.59 8.19
N GLN A 138 -21.13 13.24 7.29
CA GLN A 138 -20.70 14.48 6.64
C GLN A 138 -20.38 15.58 7.65
N HIS A 139 -21.21 15.72 8.69
CA HIS A 139 -20.99 16.73 9.73
C HIS A 139 -19.77 16.41 10.61
N ILE A 140 -19.59 15.14 10.99
CA ILE A 140 -18.38 14.70 11.70
C ILE A 140 -17.15 14.97 10.84
N ALA A 141 -17.21 14.65 9.54
CA ALA A 141 -16.14 14.89 8.59
C ALA A 141 -15.76 16.38 8.50
N GLN A 142 -16.73 17.29 8.57
CA GLN A 142 -16.50 18.74 8.63
C GLN A 142 -15.88 19.20 9.94
N MET A 143 -16.11 18.49 11.05
CA MET A 143 -15.58 18.85 12.37
C MET A 143 -14.22 18.19 12.68
N LEU A 144 -13.75 17.29 11.84
CA LEU A 144 -12.47 16.62 12.02
C LEU A 144 -11.31 17.60 11.82
N ASP A 145 -10.37 17.57 12.75
CA ASP A 145 -9.03 18.13 12.60
C ASP A 145 -8.11 17.09 11.93
N ALA A 146 -7.03 17.54 11.31
CA ALA A 146 -6.14 16.67 10.55
C ALA A 146 -5.52 15.54 11.40
N LYS A 147 -5.23 15.78 12.69
CA LYS A 147 -4.66 14.78 13.60
C LYS A 147 -5.67 13.69 13.97
N THR A 148 -6.89 14.08 14.30
CA THR A 148 -7.97 13.12 14.59
C THR A 148 -8.38 12.37 13.33
N ALA A 149 -8.42 13.03 12.16
CA ALA A 149 -8.70 12.39 10.88
C ALA A 149 -7.70 11.27 10.57
N ILE A 150 -6.39 11.52 10.71
CA ILE A 150 -5.37 10.46 10.54
C ILE A 150 -5.52 9.35 11.57
N SER A 151 -5.78 9.70 12.83
CA SER A 151 -5.95 8.69 13.88
C SER A 151 -7.16 7.80 13.61
N LEU A 152 -8.25 8.36 13.11
CA LEU A 152 -9.44 7.63 12.67
C LEU A 152 -9.16 6.81 11.40
N ALA A 153 -8.41 7.35 10.44
CA ALA A 153 -8.00 6.66 9.21
C ALA A 153 -7.17 5.40 9.47
N ARG A 154 -6.46 5.35 10.61
CA ARG A 154 -5.71 4.18 11.07
C ARG A 154 -6.53 3.21 11.93
N MET A 155 -7.85 3.38 12.05
CA MET A 155 -8.71 2.38 12.69
C MET A 155 -9.05 1.23 11.72
N PRO A 156 -9.25 0.01 12.22
CA PRO A 156 -9.66 -1.11 11.38
C PRO A 156 -11.08 -0.88 10.82
N ASN A 157 -11.27 -1.18 9.54
CA ASN A 157 -12.58 -1.11 8.84
C ASN A 157 -13.32 0.24 8.99
N VAL A 158 -12.57 1.35 8.98
CA VAL A 158 -13.16 2.68 9.06
C VAL A 158 -14.02 3.01 7.83
N ASP A 159 -15.20 3.59 8.08
CA ASP A 159 -16.11 4.02 7.02
C ASP A 159 -15.57 5.27 6.30
N SER A 160 -15.45 5.20 4.97
CA SER A 160 -14.94 6.33 4.16
C SER A 160 -15.79 7.58 4.28
N ARG A 161 -17.07 7.47 4.68
CA ARG A 161 -17.98 8.60 4.88
C ARG A 161 -17.57 9.52 6.02
N PHE A 162 -16.69 9.07 6.93
CA PHE A 162 -16.09 9.96 7.94
C PHE A 162 -15.13 11.00 7.35
N PHE A 163 -14.75 10.88 6.07
CA PHE A 163 -13.82 11.78 5.41
C PHE A 163 -14.54 12.59 4.33
N LEU A 164 -14.14 13.86 4.20
CA LEU A 164 -14.68 14.74 3.17
C LEU A 164 -14.21 14.30 1.78
N LYS A 165 -15.12 14.33 0.82
CA LYS A 165 -14.80 14.11 -0.60
C LYS A 165 -13.95 15.24 -1.14
N PRO A 166 -12.88 14.98 -1.90
CA PRO A 166 -11.88 15.98 -2.29
C PRO A 166 -12.45 17.31 -2.78
N PRO A 167 -11.81 18.44 -2.43
CA PRO A 167 -12.17 19.73 -3.01
C PRO A 167 -12.00 19.62 -4.54
N TYR A 168 -12.89 20.25 -5.29
CA TYR A 168 -12.99 20.25 -6.75
C TYR A 168 -13.62 18.99 -7.37
N TYR A 169 -14.30 18.15 -6.57
CA TYR A 169 -15.02 16.98 -7.10
C TYR A 169 -16.00 17.33 -8.24
N HIS A 170 -16.63 18.51 -8.21
CA HIS A 170 -17.59 18.95 -9.24
C HIS A 170 -16.96 19.69 -10.42
N VAL A 171 -15.70 20.14 -10.33
CA VAL A 171 -15.05 20.95 -11.37
C VAL A 171 -14.49 20.07 -12.48
N GLN A 172 -14.85 20.34 -13.73
CA GLN A 172 -14.29 19.65 -14.90
C GLN A 172 -13.08 20.44 -15.42
N TYR A 173 -11.96 19.75 -15.62
CA TYR A 173 -10.73 20.35 -16.16
C TYR A 173 -10.48 19.83 -17.56
N LYS A 174 -10.03 20.71 -18.47
CA LYS A 174 -9.51 20.29 -19.76
C LYS A 174 -8.13 19.66 -19.58
N LEU A 175 -7.85 18.61 -20.33
CA LEU A 175 -6.59 17.86 -20.22
C LEU A 175 -5.36 18.74 -20.50
N HIS A 176 -5.46 19.63 -21.50
CA HIS A 176 -4.40 20.59 -21.83
C HIS A 176 -4.01 21.47 -20.63
N ASP A 177 -4.99 22.12 -19.99
CA ASP A 177 -4.76 22.99 -18.83
C ASP A 177 -4.08 22.26 -17.66
N VAL A 178 -4.38 20.97 -17.49
CA VAL A 178 -3.76 20.13 -16.45
C VAL A 178 -2.30 19.83 -16.79
N ILE A 179 -2.01 19.48 -18.04
CA ILE A 179 -0.64 19.22 -18.50
C ILE A 179 0.20 20.50 -18.39
N GLU A 180 -0.34 21.65 -18.78
CA GLU A 180 0.36 22.93 -18.70
C GLU A 180 0.72 23.28 -17.24
N LYS A 181 -0.22 23.12 -16.30
CA LYS A 181 0.06 23.34 -14.88
C LYS A 181 1.11 22.38 -14.32
N ILE A 182 1.09 21.12 -14.73
CA ILE A 182 2.10 20.14 -14.32
C ILE A 182 3.46 20.46 -14.94
N HIS A 183 3.48 20.92 -16.19
CA HIS A 183 4.70 21.36 -16.84
C HIS A 183 5.31 22.56 -16.09
N GLN A 184 4.50 23.57 -15.73
CA GLN A 184 4.94 24.69 -14.91
C GLN A 184 5.48 24.25 -13.54
N LEU A 185 4.81 23.28 -12.89
CA LEU A 185 5.31 22.70 -11.65
C LEU A 185 6.67 22.01 -11.87
N LEU A 186 6.82 21.20 -12.91
CA LEU A 186 8.08 20.51 -13.22
C LEU A 186 9.21 21.50 -13.53
N LEU A 187 8.93 22.60 -14.24
CA LEU A 187 9.89 23.68 -14.45
C LEU A 187 10.30 24.31 -13.12
N HIS A 188 9.36 24.64 -12.25
CA HIS A 188 9.66 25.20 -10.93
C HIS A 188 10.54 24.24 -10.10
N LEU A 189 10.20 22.95 -10.06
CA LEU A 189 10.99 21.92 -9.38
C LEU A 189 12.40 21.81 -9.98
N SER A 190 12.53 21.93 -11.30
CA SER A 190 13.84 21.91 -11.97
C SER A 190 14.74 23.08 -11.54
N THR A 191 14.17 24.28 -11.36
CA THR A 191 14.92 25.46 -10.91
C THR A 191 15.42 25.31 -9.48
N LEU A 192 14.60 24.74 -8.58
CA LEU A 192 14.98 24.50 -7.19
C LEU A 192 16.06 23.43 -7.02
N CYS A 193 16.21 22.54 -8.00
CA CYS A 193 17.19 21.45 -7.95
C CYS A 193 18.61 21.85 -8.38
N GLU A 194 18.87 23.08 -8.85
CA GLU A 194 20.21 23.53 -9.30
C GLU A 194 20.97 22.50 -10.16
N ASN A 195 20.29 21.85 -11.12
CA ASN A 195 20.83 20.79 -11.99
C ASN A 195 21.28 19.48 -11.32
N THR A 196 20.96 19.25 -10.05
CA THR A 196 21.20 17.97 -9.36
C THR A 196 20.37 16.82 -9.93
N HIS A 197 19.37 17.11 -10.78
CA HIS A 197 18.43 16.14 -11.36
C HIS A 197 18.47 16.06 -12.91
N PRO A 198 19.55 15.52 -13.52
CA PRO A 198 19.74 15.51 -14.97
C PRO A 198 18.59 14.87 -15.75
N CYS A 199 17.94 13.85 -15.20
CA CYS A 199 16.85 13.15 -15.88
C CYS A 199 15.55 13.98 -15.95
N LEU A 200 15.33 14.93 -15.04
CA LEU A 200 14.17 15.84 -15.12
C LEU A 200 14.41 16.87 -16.24
N ILE A 201 15.62 17.37 -16.34
CA ILE A 201 16.03 18.29 -17.41
C ILE A 201 15.95 17.58 -18.77
N GLN A 202 16.49 16.36 -18.87
CA GLN A 202 16.37 15.54 -20.08
C GLN A 202 14.90 15.25 -20.44
N PHE A 203 14.05 14.98 -19.45
CA PHE A 203 12.62 14.77 -19.66
C PHE A 203 11.94 16.03 -20.22
N LEU A 204 12.19 17.19 -19.61
CA LEU A 204 11.65 18.49 -20.06
C LEU A 204 12.12 18.81 -21.48
N ASN A 205 13.42 18.70 -21.75
CA ASN A 205 13.99 18.96 -23.08
C ASN A 205 13.52 17.96 -24.15
N LYS A 206 13.13 16.74 -23.76
CA LYS A 206 12.64 15.72 -24.70
C LYS A 206 11.17 15.94 -25.05
N ASN A 207 10.34 16.23 -24.05
CA ASN A 207 8.88 16.23 -24.19
C ASN A 207 8.26 17.64 -24.31
N PHE A 208 8.96 18.69 -23.89
CA PHE A 208 8.50 20.07 -23.85
C PHE A 208 9.50 21.02 -24.51
N LYS A 209 10.07 20.63 -25.66
CA LYS A 209 10.92 21.53 -26.45
C LYS A 209 10.19 22.86 -26.68
N ASP A 210 10.90 23.95 -26.43
CA ASP A 210 10.40 25.32 -26.41
C ASP A 210 9.25 25.54 -27.41
N THR A 211 8.08 25.93 -26.92
CA THR A 211 7.17 26.75 -27.72
C THR A 211 7.91 28.03 -28.06
N PRO A 212 8.33 28.27 -29.31
CA PRO A 212 8.91 29.54 -29.64
C PRO A 212 7.73 30.48 -29.92
N SER A 213 7.37 31.29 -28.94
CA SER A 213 6.49 32.43 -29.19
C SER A 213 7.15 33.52 -30.06
N ASP A 214 8.33 33.28 -30.65
CA ASP A 214 9.08 34.26 -31.48
C ASP A 214 9.79 33.69 -32.73
N SER A 215 9.65 32.40 -33.11
CA SER A 215 10.39 31.84 -34.28
C SER A 215 9.58 31.62 -35.55
N LEU A 216 8.42 32.29 -35.72
CA LEU A 216 7.61 32.20 -36.94
C LEU A 216 8.32 32.70 -38.22
N ILE A 217 9.54 33.25 -38.11
CA ILE A 217 10.31 33.77 -39.23
C ILE A 217 11.36 32.76 -39.75
N LEU A 218 11.78 31.76 -38.96
CA LEU A 218 12.91 30.87 -39.33
C LEU A 218 12.51 29.46 -39.76
N ASP A 219 11.27 29.03 -39.49
CA ASP A 219 10.85 27.64 -39.76
C ASP A 219 10.61 27.35 -41.25
N HIS A 220 10.26 28.36 -42.05
CA HIS A 220 9.97 28.14 -43.47
C HIS A 220 11.20 27.76 -44.30
N ASP A 221 12.37 28.28 -43.93
CA ASP A 221 13.64 28.03 -44.64
C ASP A 221 14.24 26.66 -44.29
N LEU A 222 14.00 26.13 -43.08
CA LEU A 222 14.56 24.84 -42.65
C LEU A 222 13.85 23.64 -43.27
N THR A 223 12.53 23.74 -43.51
CA THR A 223 11.78 22.72 -44.28
C THR A 223 12.25 22.61 -45.73
N ASN A 224 12.74 23.70 -46.33
CA ASN A 224 13.26 23.69 -47.71
C ASN A 224 14.65 23.03 -47.82
N LEU A 225 15.39 22.85 -46.71
CA LEU A 225 16.69 22.18 -46.66
C LEU A 225 16.61 20.67 -46.29
N GLY A 226 15.42 20.10 -46.10
CA GLY A 226 15.27 18.67 -45.80
C GLY A 226 15.77 18.24 -44.41
N LEU A 227 15.93 19.18 -43.48
CA LEU A 227 16.26 18.88 -42.08
C LEU A 227 14.99 18.48 -41.32
N ALA A 228 15.08 17.43 -40.51
CA ALA A 228 13.96 16.90 -39.74
C ALA A 228 13.43 17.95 -38.75
N VAL A 229 12.20 18.45 -39.00
CA VAL A 229 11.46 19.27 -38.04
C VAL A 229 11.20 18.43 -36.79
N ALA A 230 11.50 18.98 -35.61
CA ALA A 230 11.22 18.30 -34.36
C ALA A 230 9.70 18.02 -34.27
N PRO A 231 9.27 16.81 -33.85
CA PRO A 231 7.85 16.51 -33.74
C PRO A 231 7.19 17.47 -32.76
N ALA A 232 6.06 18.07 -33.16
CA ALA A 232 5.26 18.93 -32.30
C ALA A 232 4.81 18.17 -31.05
N THR A 233 4.81 18.84 -29.90
CA THR A 233 4.38 18.25 -28.62
C THR A 233 2.93 17.79 -28.73
N VAL A 234 2.70 16.48 -28.53
CA VAL A 234 1.36 15.89 -28.52
C VAL A 234 0.80 15.97 -27.11
N TRP A 235 -0.27 16.75 -26.94
CA TRP A 235 -0.92 17.00 -25.66
C TRP A 235 -1.97 15.93 -25.35
N ASP A 236 -1.51 14.74 -24.97
CA ASP A 236 -2.37 13.57 -24.74
C ASP A 236 -2.28 13.00 -23.31
N GLN A 237 -3.06 11.95 -23.05
CA GLN A 237 -3.04 11.26 -21.75
C GLN A 237 -1.68 10.58 -21.49
N GLU A 238 -0.95 10.16 -22.52
CA GLU A 238 0.35 9.50 -22.38
C GLU A 238 1.41 10.49 -21.87
N LEU A 239 1.43 11.71 -22.43
CA LEU A 239 2.27 12.82 -21.95
C LEU A 239 1.96 13.13 -20.48
N LEU A 240 0.68 13.16 -20.10
CA LEU A 240 0.28 13.36 -18.70
C LEU A 240 0.80 12.23 -17.79
N GLN A 241 0.69 10.96 -18.21
CA GLN A 241 1.25 9.82 -17.46
C GLN A 241 2.77 9.95 -17.31
N ASN A 242 3.46 10.32 -18.38
CA ASN A 242 4.91 10.55 -18.41
C ASN A 242 5.31 11.70 -17.46
N CYS A 243 4.52 12.78 -17.38
CA CYS A 243 4.74 13.85 -16.42
C CYS A 243 4.58 13.39 -14.97
N VAL A 244 3.58 12.55 -14.67
CA VAL A 244 3.40 11.99 -13.33
C VAL A 244 4.54 11.02 -12.98
N GLN A 245 5.07 10.28 -13.96
CA GLN A 245 6.28 9.47 -13.75
C GLN A 245 7.50 10.34 -13.43
N ALA A 246 7.67 11.47 -14.11
CA ALA A 246 8.72 12.44 -13.79
C ALA A 246 8.56 13.01 -12.36
N LEU A 247 7.33 13.38 -11.96
CA LEU A 247 7.02 13.79 -10.59
C LEU A 247 7.30 12.69 -9.57
N TYR A 248 6.95 11.44 -9.88
CA TYR A 248 7.28 10.30 -9.02
C TYR A 248 8.77 10.16 -8.85
N HIS A 249 9.54 10.20 -9.95
CA HIS A 249 10.99 10.13 -9.89
C HIS A 249 11.57 11.27 -9.03
N HIS A 250 11.08 12.50 -9.17
CA HIS A 250 11.50 13.62 -8.33
C HIS A 250 11.14 13.39 -6.84
N SER A 251 9.95 12.87 -6.55
CA SER A 251 9.49 12.56 -5.18
C SER A 251 10.32 11.47 -4.47
N CYS A 252 11.05 10.65 -5.23
CA CYS A 252 11.90 9.61 -4.68
C CYS A 252 13.11 10.15 -3.92
N LEU A 253 13.48 11.40 -4.16
CA LEU A 253 14.52 12.09 -3.41
C LEU A 253 13.87 12.78 -2.21
N GLU A 254 14.15 12.27 -1.01
CA GLU A 254 13.50 12.70 0.23
C GLU A 254 13.61 14.22 0.45
N GLN A 255 14.76 14.81 0.09
CA GLN A 255 15.05 16.23 0.23
C GLN A 255 14.13 17.13 -0.61
N TYR A 256 13.75 16.69 -1.81
CA TYR A 256 12.98 17.47 -2.79
C TYR A 256 11.49 17.11 -2.80
N SER A 257 11.09 16.00 -2.19
CA SER A 257 9.67 15.61 -2.09
C SER A 257 8.76 16.68 -1.46
N LYS A 258 9.32 17.56 -0.60
CA LYS A 258 8.60 18.71 -0.02
C LYS A 258 8.29 19.81 -1.04
N ASP A 259 9.13 19.97 -2.06
CA ASP A 259 9.04 21.07 -3.03
C ASP A 259 7.82 20.89 -3.94
N ILE A 260 7.37 19.64 -4.14
CA ILE A 260 6.10 19.32 -4.82
C ILE A 260 4.92 19.97 -4.10
N ILE A 261 4.96 20.02 -2.76
CA ILE A 261 3.88 20.59 -1.95
C ILE A 261 3.95 22.11 -2.00
N ASP A 262 5.15 22.67 -1.81
CA ASP A 262 5.40 24.11 -1.84
C ASP A 262 5.02 24.72 -3.21
N GLY A 263 5.18 23.96 -4.30
CA GLY A 263 4.71 24.31 -5.65
C GLY A 263 3.22 24.09 -5.92
N GLY A 264 2.42 23.72 -4.92
CA GLY A 264 0.96 23.51 -5.06
C GLY A 264 0.55 22.17 -5.69
N GLY A 265 1.47 21.20 -5.78
CA GLY A 265 1.26 19.92 -6.46
C GLY A 265 0.17 19.03 -5.87
N LEU A 266 -0.19 19.18 -4.58
CA LEU A 266 -1.23 18.33 -3.95
C LEU A 266 -2.60 18.45 -4.60
N SER A 267 -2.98 19.67 -5.02
CA SER A 267 -4.26 19.91 -5.69
C SER A 267 -4.25 19.36 -7.12
N LEU A 268 -3.14 19.54 -7.84
CA LEU A 268 -2.92 19.00 -9.18
C LEU A 268 -2.98 17.46 -9.18
N LEU A 269 -2.29 16.81 -8.26
CA LEU A 269 -2.33 15.35 -8.13
C LEU A 269 -3.75 14.82 -7.86
N MET A 270 -4.59 15.60 -7.16
CA MET A 270 -5.99 15.23 -6.90
C MET A 270 -6.85 15.33 -8.16
N ILE A 271 -6.60 16.35 -9.00
CA ILE A 271 -7.22 16.49 -10.31
C ILE A 271 -6.82 15.31 -11.22
N ILE A 272 -5.54 14.92 -11.21
CA ILE A 272 -5.05 13.75 -11.96
C ILE A 272 -5.71 12.46 -11.47
N LYS A 273 -5.85 12.28 -10.15
CA LYS A 273 -6.59 11.15 -9.55
C LYS A 273 -8.02 11.08 -10.09
N LYS A 274 -8.69 12.23 -10.26
CA LYS A 274 -10.03 12.29 -10.83
C LYS A 274 -10.06 11.86 -12.30
N ILE A 275 -9.07 12.27 -13.10
CA ILE A 275 -8.97 11.89 -14.53
C ILE A 275 -8.70 10.39 -14.68
N PHE A 276 -7.81 9.82 -13.86
CA PHE A 276 -7.36 8.43 -13.95
C PHE A 276 -7.93 7.52 -12.87
N ASN A 277 -9.15 7.79 -12.37
CA ASN A 277 -9.72 7.06 -11.24
C ASN A 277 -9.85 5.55 -11.52
N ASP A 278 -10.09 5.17 -12.77
CA ASP A 278 -10.24 3.77 -13.18
C ASP A 278 -8.90 3.09 -13.53
N ASN A 279 -7.83 3.88 -13.71
CA ASN A 279 -6.50 3.35 -14.01
C ASN A 279 -5.73 3.07 -12.72
N ILE A 280 -5.69 1.79 -12.35
CA ILE A 280 -5.02 1.31 -11.13
C ILE A 280 -3.52 1.64 -11.14
N ASN A 281 -2.84 1.56 -12.28
CA ASN A 281 -1.39 1.84 -12.36
C ASN A 281 -1.09 3.31 -12.02
N MET A 282 -1.95 4.23 -12.48
CA MET A 282 -1.85 5.64 -12.13
C MET A 282 -2.18 5.88 -10.65
N CYS A 283 -3.21 5.23 -10.11
CA CYS A 283 -3.50 5.29 -8.68
C CYS A 283 -2.33 4.80 -7.83
N ILE A 284 -1.66 3.71 -8.23
CA ILE A 284 -0.44 3.20 -7.57
C ILE A 284 0.68 4.25 -7.61
N LEU A 285 0.89 4.90 -8.76
CA LEU A 285 1.93 5.93 -8.93
C LEU A 285 1.65 7.14 -8.03
N LEU A 286 0.41 7.63 -8.02
CA LEU A 286 -0.03 8.71 -7.14
C LEU A 286 0.08 8.34 -5.66
N ALA A 287 -0.33 7.13 -5.29
CA ALA A 287 -0.19 6.63 -3.92
C ALA A 287 1.29 6.59 -3.49
N LYS A 288 2.21 6.20 -4.37
CA LYS A 288 3.65 6.25 -4.09
C LYS A 288 4.17 7.68 -3.91
N ILE A 289 3.75 8.63 -4.74
CA ILE A 289 4.12 10.06 -4.60
C ILE A 289 3.67 10.59 -3.24
N ILE A 290 2.37 10.46 -2.93
CA ILE A 290 1.80 10.91 -1.65
C ILE A 290 2.46 10.20 -0.47
N SER A 291 2.81 8.93 -0.64
CA SER A 291 3.50 8.16 0.38
C SER A 291 4.96 8.60 0.58
N ASN A 292 5.64 9.15 -0.42
CA ASN A 292 6.97 9.76 -0.24
C ASN A 292 6.84 11.13 0.48
N ILE A 293 5.88 11.94 0.05
CA ILE A 293 5.51 13.24 0.64
C ILE A 293 5.15 13.08 2.13
N SER A 294 4.48 11.98 2.50
CA SER A 294 4.04 11.71 3.88
C SER A 294 5.14 11.69 4.94
N LEU A 295 6.41 11.56 4.52
CA LEU A 295 7.57 11.64 5.42
C LEU A 295 7.63 13.00 6.12
N HIS A 296 7.18 14.07 5.45
CA HIS A 296 7.16 15.44 5.95
C HIS A 296 5.86 15.76 6.70
N THR A 297 5.77 15.29 7.94
CA THR A 297 4.58 15.49 8.81
C THR A 297 4.13 16.94 9.00
N LYS A 298 4.99 17.93 8.73
CA LYS A 298 4.65 19.36 8.76
C LYS A 298 3.51 19.73 7.80
N TYR A 299 3.38 19.02 6.68
CA TYR A 299 2.35 19.25 5.67
C TYR A 299 1.06 18.43 5.89
N LEU A 300 0.90 17.84 7.07
CA LEU A 300 -0.31 17.08 7.41
C LEU A 300 -1.58 17.91 7.17
N GLN A 301 -1.56 19.20 7.52
CA GLN A 301 -2.70 20.09 7.34
C GLN A 301 -3.03 20.30 5.86
N ASP A 302 -2.03 20.50 5.01
CA ASP A 302 -2.21 20.71 3.57
C ASP A 302 -2.73 19.45 2.88
N ILE A 303 -2.20 18.28 3.25
CA ILE A 303 -2.66 16.97 2.78
C ILE A 303 -4.12 16.72 3.20
N PHE A 304 -4.48 17.10 4.43
CA PHE A 304 -5.85 17.01 4.93
C PHE A 304 -6.81 17.92 4.16
N GLN A 305 -6.46 19.20 4.01
CA GLN A 305 -7.30 20.18 3.30
C GLN A 305 -7.46 19.83 1.82
N ALA A 306 -6.44 19.28 1.18
CA ALA A 306 -6.51 18.77 -0.19
C ALA A 306 -7.36 17.49 -0.34
N GLY A 307 -7.86 16.90 0.76
CA GLY A 307 -8.75 15.74 0.74
C GLY A 307 -8.04 14.39 0.53
N TRP A 308 -6.72 14.32 0.72
CA TRP A 308 -5.95 13.09 0.48
C TRP A 308 -6.21 12.01 1.53
N ILE A 309 -6.58 12.36 2.76
CA ILE A 309 -6.78 11.37 3.83
C ILE A 309 -7.90 10.39 3.51
N GLY A 310 -9.05 10.88 3.01
CA GLY A 310 -10.15 10.01 2.58
C GLY A 310 -9.73 9.07 1.44
N THR A 311 -9.05 9.62 0.41
CA THR A 311 -8.52 8.83 -0.71
C THR A 311 -7.53 7.75 -0.25
N LEU A 312 -6.64 8.07 0.71
CA LEU A 312 -5.69 7.11 1.26
C LEU A 312 -6.37 5.99 2.06
N VAL A 313 -7.47 6.29 2.75
CA VAL A 313 -8.30 5.28 3.44
C VAL A 313 -8.97 4.35 2.43
N GLU A 314 -9.56 4.89 1.37
CA GLU A 314 -10.15 4.08 0.30
C GLU A 314 -9.10 3.16 -0.35
N TRP A 315 -7.91 3.69 -0.62
CA TRP A 315 -6.81 2.92 -1.21
C TRP A 315 -6.22 1.88 -0.25
N SER A 316 -6.12 2.17 1.05
CA SER A 316 -5.59 1.22 2.04
C SER A 316 -6.49 -0.01 2.23
N GLN A 317 -7.79 0.12 1.97
CA GLN A 317 -8.77 -0.95 2.00
C GLN A 317 -8.86 -1.74 0.68
N SER A 318 -8.14 -1.34 -0.36
CA SER A 318 -8.19 -2.05 -1.64
C SER A 318 -7.53 -3.44 -1.60
N ASN A 319 -8.11 -4.40 -2.32
CA ASN A 319 -7.58 -5.75 -2.46
C ASN A 319 -6.19 -5.78 -3.15
N ASN A 320 -5.83 -4.72 -3.88
CA ASN A 320 -4.55 -4.64 -4.56
C ASN A 320 -3.45 -4.14 -3.61
N VAL A 321 -2.59 -5.06 -3.16
CA VAL A 321 -1.51 -4.76 -2.21
C VAL A 321 -0.53 -3.68 -2.72
N ARG A 322 -0.35 -3.56 -4.04
CA ARG A 322 0.53 -2.52 -4.62
C ARG A 322 -0.03 -1.11 -4.45
N LEU A 323 -1.35 -0.98 -4.27
CA LEU A 323 -2.03 0.28 -3.99
C LEU A 323 -2.21 0.48 -2.48
N SER A 324 -2.68 -0.55 -1.77
CA SER A 324 -2.95 -0.45 -0.34
C SER A 324 -1.69 -0.30 0.52
N ALA A 325 -0.55 -0.86 0.13
CA ALA A 325 0.68 -0.74 0.92
C ALA A 325 1.29 0.67 0.90
N PRO A 326 1.48 1.37 -0.25
CA PRO A 326 1.88 2.77 -0.24
C PRO A 326 0.89 3.68 0.51
N ALA A 327 -0.41 3.43 0.37
CA ALA A 327 -1.44 4.19 1.08
C ALA A 327 -1.35 4.00 2.59
N SER A 328 -1.21 2.75 3.05
CA SER A 328 -1.02 2.43 4.47
C SER A 328 0.28 3.02 5.03
N ARG A 329 1.37 2.99 4.24
CA ARG A 329 2.63 3.65 4.61
C ARG A 329 2.45 5.16 4.78
N ALA A 330 1.68 5.80 3.89
CA ALA A 330 1.40 7.23 3.99
C ALA A 330 0.64 7.56 5.28
N LEU A 331 -0.41 6.80 5.58
CA LEU A 331 -1.19 6.96 6.82
C LEU A 331 -0.33 6.72 8.08
N ALA A 332 0.54 5.71 8.08
CA ALA A 332 1.45 5.43 9.19
C ALA A 332 2.48 6.55 9.41
N ASN A 333 3.00 7.14 8.34
CA ASN A 333 3.95 8.25 8.42
C ASN A 333 3.29 9.56 8.89
N LEU A 334 2.06 9.83 8.46
CA LEU A 334 1.31 11.03 8.84
C LEU A 334 0.81 11.00 10.29
N ASP A 335 0.80 9.84 10.93
CA ASP A 335 0.35 9.68 12.30
C ASP A 335 1.41 10.10 13.32
N ILE A 336 1.19 11.27 13.91
CA ILE A 336 2.13 11.92 14.84
C ILE A 336 2.05 11.30 16.25
N ASP A 337 0.88 10.78 16.65
CA ASP A 337 0.63 10.39 18.05
C ASP A 337 1.30 9.07 18.45
N GLU A 338 1.39 8.10 17.53
CA GLU A 338 1.98 6.77 17.80
C GLU A 338 3.48 6.75 17.49
N ASN A 339 3.89 7.48 16.45
CA ASN A 339 5.20 7.32 15.81
C ASN A 339 5.95 8.66 15.70
N LYS A 340 6.10 9.38 16.83
CA LYS A 340 6.79 10.68 16.86
C LYS A 340 8.22 10.61 16.28
N TYR A 341 8.88 9.45 16.38
CA TYR A 341 10.27 9.23 15.95
C TYR A 341 10.44 8.11 14.92
N VAL A 342 9.38 7.39 14.56
CA VAL A 342 9.45 6.26 13.62
C VAL A 342 8.81 6.69 12.32
N LYS A 343 9.54 6.58 11.22
CA LYS A 343 9.04 6.86 9.87
C LYS A 343 9.46 5.74 8.93
N TYR A 344 8.70 5.56 7.87
CA TYR A 344 8.91 4.54 6.86
C TYR A 344 9.28 5.22 5.53
N PRO A 345 10.59 5.34 5.23
CA PRO A 345 11.07 5.98 4.01
C PRO A 345 10.71 5.20 2.73
N ARG A 346 11.11 5.73 1.56
CA ARG A 346 10.89 5.06 0.27
C ARG A 346 11.41 3.61 0.34
N CYS A 347 10.58 2.69 -0.19
CA CYS A 347 10.81 1.26 -0.25
C CYS A 347 10.78 0.48 1.08
N ILE A 348 10.51 1.12 2.22
CA ILE A 348 10.22 0.43 3.48
C ILE A 348 8.69 0.36 3.66
N TYR A 349 8.12 -0.84 3.72
CA TYR A 349 6.69 -1.07 3.89
C TYR A 349 6.38 -1.68 5.25
N LEU A 350 5.56 -1.01 6.04
CA LEU A 350 4.93 -1.60 7.21
C LEU A 350 3.82 -2.54 6.75
N LEU A 351 4.02 -3.85 6.92
CA LEU A 351 3.00 -4.86 6.59
C LEU A 351 2.08 -5.14 7.78
N HIS A 352 2.62 -5.08 9.00
CA HIS A 352 1.85 -5.21 10.24
C HIS A 352 2.58 -4.53 11.42
N PRO A 353 1.89 -3.85 12.35
CA PRO A 353 0.45 -3.54 12.35
C PRO A 353 0.11 -2.34 11.45
N LEU A 354 -0.94 -2.46 10.64
CA LEU A 354 -1.42 -1.36 9.78
C LEU A 354 -2.27 -0.34 10.56
N HIS A 355 -3.03 -0.85 11.54
CA HIS A 355 -3.95 -0.07 12.35
C HIS A 355 -3.31 0.30 13.70
N LYS A 356 -3.90 1.28 14.39
CA LYS A 356 -3.49 1.60 15.75
C LYS A 356 -3.78 0.42 16.66
N THR A 357 -2.78 -0.05 17.39
CA THR A 357 -2.94 -1.10 18.40
C THR A 357 -2.38 -0.62 19.73
N THR A 358 -2.99 -1.06 20.83
CA THR A 358 -2.49 -0.81 22.19
C THR A 358 -1.49 -1.89 22.64
N THR A 359 -1.29 -2.91 21.82
CA THR A 359 -0.41 -4.05 22.10
C THR A 359 1.04 -3.67 21.86
N ASN A 360 1.90 -3.94 22.83
CA ASN A 360 3.33 -3.74 22.65
C ASN A 360 3.88 -4.76 21.64
N ILE A 361 4.73 -4.26 20.74
CA ILE A 361 5.47 -5.06 19.77
C ILE A 361 6.78 -5.50 20.42
N ASN A 362 7.05 -6.80 20.39
CA ASN A 362 8.23 -7.41 20.99
C ASN A 362 9.29 -7.80 19.96
N LEU A 363 8.89 -8.12 18.73
CA LEU A 363 9.79 -8.65 17.70
C LEU A 363 9.54 -7.99 16.35
N ASP A 364 10.62 -7.61 15.66
CA ASP A 364 10.58 -7.16 14.27
C ASP A 364 10.90 -8.34 13.32
N VAL A 365 10.07 -8.56 12.30
CA VAL A 365 10.31 -9.55 11.24
C VAL A 365 10.47 -8.82 9.91
N ILE A 366 11.66 -8.93 9.32
CA ILE A 366 12.07 -8.09 8.20
C ILE A 366 12.27 -8.95 6.95
N PHE A 367 11.52 -8.64 5.90
CA PHE A 367 11.50 -9.41 4.64
C PHE A 367 12.24 -8.68 3.51
N LEU A 368 13.24 -9.34 2.92
CA LEU A 368 14.04 -8.81 1.79
C LEU A 368 13.99 -9.74 0.57
N HIS A 369 13.51 -9.20 -0.55
CA HIS A 369 13.42 -9.95 -1.80
C HIS A 369 14.77 -10.10 -2.53
N GLY A 370 14.82 -10.90 -3.59
CA GLY A 370 15.97 -11.05 -4.50
C GLY A 370 15.92 -10.16 -5.76
N LEU A 371 16.81 -10.39 -6.73
CA LEU A 371 16.83 -9.68 -8.02
C LEU A 371 15.51 -9.79 -8.80
N LEU A 372 15.06 -8.71 -9.45
CA LEU A 372 13.73 -8.56 -10.09
C LEU A 372 12.53 -8.85 -9.19
N GLY A 373 12.79 -9.02 -7.90
CA GLY A 373 11.76 -9.26 -6.92
C GLY A 373 11.03 -7.99 -6.55
N GLY A 374 10.22 -8.14 -5.52
CA GLY A 374 9.51 -7.08 -4.84
C GLY A 374 8.79 -7.73 -3.69
N VAL A 375 8.54 -7.00 -2.61
CA VAL A 375 7.85 -7.54 -1.43
C VAL A 375 6.57 -8.27 -1.81
N PHE A 376 5.78 -7.70 -2.73
CA PHE A 376 4.50 -8.26 -3.19
C PHE A 376 4.62 -9.23 -4.39
N ILE A 377 5.83 -9.57 -4.81
CA ILE A 377 6.10 -10.53 -5.89
C ILE A 377 6.76 -11.78 -5.32
N THR A 378 7.76 -11.59 -4.46
CA THR A 378 8.53 -12.65 -3.81
C THR A 378 7.71 -13.33 -2.73
N TRP A 379 7.04 -12.55 -1.87
CA TRP A 379 6.35 -13.07 -0.68
C TRP A 379 4.85 -13.30 -0.89
N ARG A 380 4.48 -13.91 -2.03
CA ARG A 380 3.08 -14.24 -2.36
C ARG A 380 2.84 -15.74 -2.26
N GLN A 381 1.59 -16.16 -2.17
CA GLN A 381 1.24 -17.58 -2.22
C GLN A 381 1.45 -18.13 -3.64
N ARG A 382 2.12 -19.29 -3.77
CA ARG A 382 2.21 -20.00 -5.06
C ARG A 382 0.90 -20.71 -5.40
N ASN A 383 0.75 -21.14 -6.65
CA ASN A 383 -0.36 -22.02 -7.01
C ASN A 383 -0.11 -23.41 -6.43
N PHE A 384 -1.15 -24.14 -6.08
CA PHE A 384 -1.03 -25.56 -5.77
C PHE A 384 -0.67 -26.30 -7.05
N ASP A 385 0.34 -27.17 -6.97
CA ASP A 385 0.71 -28.04 -8.07
C ASP A 385 -0.40 -29.09 -8.23
N THR A 386 -1.16 -29.06 -9.33
CA THR A 386 -2.26 -30.01 -9.59
C THR A 386 -1.79 -31.39 -10.03
N SER A 387 -0.49 -31.68 -9.99
CA SER A 387 0.07 -32.91 -10.53
C SER A 387 1.42 -33.24 -9.90
N GLU A 388 1.59 -34.51 -9.54
CA GLU A 388 2.83 -35.19 -9.14
C GLU A 388 3.28 -35.02 -7.68
N ASP A 389 2.48 -35.55 -6.75
CA ASP A 389 3.00 -36.45 -5.71
C ASP A 389 1.80 -37.21 -5.13
N GLY A 390 1.92 -38.53 -4.96
CA GLY A 390 0.87 -39.44 -4.49
C GLY A 390 0.44 -39.24 -3.03
N VAL A 391 0.41 -38.01 -2.55
CA VAL A 391 -0.36 -37.62 -1.38
C VAL A 391 -1.82 -37.62 -1.84
N VAL A 392 -2.60 -38.53 -1.29
CA VAL A 392 -4.06 -38.45 -1.35
C VAL A 392 -4.43 -37.04 -0.89
N ASP A 393 -4.74 -36.13 -1.82
CA ASP A 393 -5.44 -34.90 -1.44
C ASP A 393 -6.74 -35.41 -0.81
N PRO A 394 -6.99 -35.21 0.50
CA PRO A 394 -8.26 -35.60 1.10
C PRO A 394 -9.44 -34.94 0.37
N CYS A 395 -9.15 -33.89 -0.43
CA CYS A 395 -10.09 -33.19 -1.26
C CYS A 395 -10.26 -33.68 -2.71
N LEU A 396 -9.41 -34.57 -3.27
CA LEU A 396 -9.51 -35.01 -4.68
C LEU A 396 -9.54 -36.53 -4.86
N ILE A 397 -10.51 -37.21 -4.23
CA ILE A 397 -10.98 -38.50 -4.77
C ILE A 397 -11.87 -38.17 -5.98
N GLN A 398 -11.35 -38.43 -7.19
CA GLN A 398 -12.07 -38.29 -8.46
C GLN A 398 -13.11 -39.40 -8.69
N ASP A 399 -13.22 -40.38 -7.80
CA ASP A 399 -14.19 -41.47 -7.90
C ASP A 399 -15.49 -41.11 -7.20
N GLY A 400 -16.34 -40.30 -7.86
CA GLY A 400 -17.67 -39.99 -7.34
C GLY A 400 -18.49 -39.09 -8.25
N ILE A 401 -19.24 -39.70 -9.16
CA ILE A 401 -20.41 -39.20 -9.92
C ILE A 401 -20.39 -37.70 -10.26
N ASP A 402 -20.13 -37.39 -11.53
CA ASP A 402 -20.15 -36.05 -12.08
C ASP A 402 -21.58 -35.46 -12.13
N PHE A 403 -21.98 -34.76 -11.06
CA PHE A 403 -23.24 -34.01 -10.97
C PHE A 403 -23.24 -32.70 -11.78
N SER A 404 -22.14 -32.35 -12.46
CA SER A 404 -22.02 -31.11 -13.24
C SER A 404 -23.01 -31.02 -14.41
N SER A 405 -23.58 -32.14 -14.84
CA SER A 405 -24.56 -32.21 -15.93
C SER A 405 -26.00 -31.91 -15.51
N LEU A 406 -26.30 -31.72 -14.21
CA LEU A 406 -27.68 -31.70 -13.71
C LEU A 406 -28.14 -30.44 -12.96
N ILE A 407 -27.28 -29.43 -12.72
CA ILE A 407 -27.68 -28.36 -11.79
C ILE A 407 -27.09 -26.98 -12.10
N ASP A 408 -27.96 -25.97 -11.91
CA ASP A 408 -27.76 -24.53 -12.11
C ASP A 408 -26.58 -23.97 -11.27
N ASP A 409 -26.00 -22.83 -11.65
CA ASP A 409 -24.74 -22.29 -11.09
C ASP A 409 -24.80 -22.09 -9.55
N HIS A 410 -25.96 -21.68 -9.01
CA HIS A 410 -26.14 -21.48 -7.57
C HIS A 410 -26.14 -22.77 -6.74
N SER A 411 -26.53 -23.90 -7.34
CA SER A 411 -26.52 -25.21 -6.70
C SER A 411 -25.11 -25.77 -6.55
N GLN A 412 -24.19 -25.38 -7.44
CA GLN A 412 -22.81 -25.84 -7.36
C GLN A 412 -22.05 -25.26 -6.17
N GLU A 413 -22.27 -23.99 -5.83
CA GLU A 413 -21.65 -23.37 -4.65
C GLU A 413 -22.16 -24.00 -3.35
N PHE A 414 -23.48 -24.13 -3.21
CA PHE A 414 -24.08 -24.79 -2.05
C PHE A 414 -23.61 -26.24 -1.89
N LEU A 415 -23.53 -27.01 -2.97
CA LEU A 415 -23.04 -28.39 -2.92
C LEU A 415 -21.54 -28.47 -2.63
N LYS A 416 -20.73 -27.53 -3.12
CA LYS A 416 -19.31 -27.43 -2.76
C LYS A 416 -19.13 -27.13 -1.27
N ASP A 417 -19.92 -26.20 -0.74
CA ASP A 417 -19.90 -25.85 0.69
C ASP A 417 -20.40 -27.00 1.57
N LEU A 418 -21.47 -27.70 1.17
CA LEU A 418 -21.97 -28.87 1.89
C LEU A 418 -20.96 -30.02 1.86
N THR A 419 -20.35 -30.28 0.70
CA THR A 419 -19.30 -31.30 0.54
C THR A 419 -18.10 -30.97 1.42
N TYR A 420 -17.73 -29.69 1.52
CA TYR A 420 -16.69 -29.22 2.43
C TYR A 420 -17.06 -29.46 3.89
N ASP A 421 -18.25 -29.05 4.33
CA ASP A 421 -18.71 -29.21 5.70
C ASP A 421 -18.75 -30.68 6.13
N LEU A 422 -19.16 -31.58 5.23
CA LEU A 422 -19.15 -33.01 5.47
C LEU A 422 -17.72 -33.54 5.61
N ARG A 423 -16.82 -33.21 4.68
CA ARG A 423 -15.40 -33.64 4.76
C ARG A 423 -14.68 -33.08 5.97
N LYS A 424 -14.96 -31.83 6.34
CA LYS A 424 -14.40 -31.21 7.55
C LYS A 424 -14.84 -31.97 8.79
N ARG A 425 -16.13 -32.33 8.90
CA ARG A 425 -16.64 -33.15 10.03
C ARG A 425 -16.05 -34.55 10.06
N GLU A 426 -15.82 -35.16 8.90
CA GLU A 426 -15.14 -36.45 8.81
C GLU A 426 -13.68 -36.33 9.25
N TRP A 427 -12.96 -35.34 8.73
CA TRP A 427 -11.57 -35.05 9.09
C TRP A 427 -11.42 -34.71 10.58
N ASP A 428 -12.33 -33.92 11.15
CA ASP A 428 -12.34 -33.60 12.58
C ASP A 428 -12.54 -34.86 13.46
N ARG A 429 -13.11 -35.95 12.92
CA ARG A 429 -13.29 -37.23 13.63
C ARG A 429 -12.08 -38.15 13.52
N ILE A 430 -11.49 -38.27 12.33
CA ILE A 430 -10.43 -39.25 12.04
C ILE A 430 -9.03 -38.65 12.11
N GLY A 431 -8.89 -37.35 11.89
CA GLY A 431 -7.59 -36.68 11.70
C GLY A 431 -6.68 -36.70 12.93
N GLN A 432 -7.24 -36.90 14.14
CA GLN A 432 -6.45 -37.04 15.38
C GLN A 432 -5.58 -38.30 15.39
N ASP A 433 -5.94 -39.32 14.61
CA ASP A 433 -5.23 -40.60 14.56
C ASP A 433 -4.11 -40.63 13.50
N PHE A 434 -3.97 -39.55 12.71
CA PHE A 434 -3.03 -39.47 11.60
C PHE A 434 -1.96 -38.40 11.82
N GLU A 435 -0.71 -38.80 11.58
CA GLU A 435 0.41 -37.90 11.41
C GLU A 435 0.56 -37.56 9.93
N ILE A 436 0.51 -36.28 9.58
CA ILE A 436 0.51 -35.79 8.21
C ILE A 436 1.86 -35.17 7.88
N ILE A 437 2.43 -35.54 6.75
CA ILE A 437 3.66 -34.95 6.23
C ILE A 437 3.37 -33.54 5.69
N LEU A 438 4.22 -32.58 6.07
CA LEU A 438 4.15 -31.20 5.60
C LEU A 438 4.48 -31.10 4.10
N ASP A 439 3.84 -30.15 3.40
CA ASP A 439 4.24 -29.80 2.04
C ASP A 439 5.68 -29.25 2.03
N ASP A 440 6.39 -29.32 0.90
CA ASP A 440 7.76 -28.81 0.78
C ASP A 440 8.76 -29.47 1.76
N CYS A 441 8.54 -30.74 2.10
CA CYS A 441 9.46 -31.51 2.93
C CYS A 441 10.87 -31.57 2.33
N PRO A 442 11.94 -31.41 3.13
CA PRO A 442 13.30 -31.46 2.62
C PRO A 442 13.66 -32.82 2.00
N GLN A 443 14.45 -32.79 0.93
CA GLN A 443 14.92 -33.97 0.22
C GLN A 443 16.11 -34.65 0.92
N ASN A 444 16.90 -33.87 1.66
CA ASN A 444 18.10 -34.34 2.37
C ASN A 444 17.79 -34.99 3.74
N SER A 445 16.51 -35.14 4.12
CA SER A 445 16.07 -35.76 5.37
C SER A 445 15.17 -36.97 5.13
N SER A 446 15.37 -38.05 5.89
CA SER A 446 14.52 -39.25 5.83
C SER A 446 13.06 -38.91 6.22
N ARG A 447 12.14 -39.07 5.27
CA ARG A 447 10.69 -38.94 5.49
C ARG A 447 10.26 -40.00 6.53
N GLY A 448 9.87 -39.57 7.73
CA GLY A 448 9.23 -40.46 8.71
C GLY A 448 9.68 -40.36 10.16
N ASN A 449 10.71 -39.58 10.51
CA ASN A 449 11.05 -39.27 11.91
C ASN A 449 11.79 -37.93 11.99
N GLY A 450 11.07 -36.83 12.25
CA GLY A 450 11.63 -35.48 12.34
C GLY A 450 10.54 -34.40 12.41
N PRO A 451 10.88 -33.10 12.46
CA PRO A 451 9.91 -31.99 12.55
C PRO A 451 9.19 -31.70 11.22
N PHE A 452 8.95 -32.73 10.41
CA PHE A 452 8.43 -32.64 9.03
C PHE A 452 6.98 -33.09 8.91
N SER A 453 6.34 -33.33 10.05
CA SER A 453 4.97 -33.76 10.17
C SER A 453 4.22 -32.91 11.20
N CYS A 454 2.90 -32.86 11.06
CA CYS A 454 1.99 -32.31 12.05
C CYS A 454 0.88 -33.33 12.36
N ASN A 455 0.26 -33.18 13.52
CA ASN A 455 -0.94 -33.96 13.83
C ASN A 455 -2.10 -33.48 12.94
N GLY A 456 -3.01 -34.37 12.55
CA GLY A 456 -4.11 -34.00 11.67
C GLY A 456 -5.12 -33.03 12.26
N ASP A 457 -5.09 -32.78 13.57
CA ASP A 457 -5.90 -31.78 14.28
C ASP A 457 -5.21 -30.40 14.44
N ASP A 458 -3.98 -30.25 13.94
CA ASP A 458 -3.18 -29.05 14.08
C ASP A 458 -3.86 -27.82 13.43
N ALA A 459 -3.57 -26.63 13.95
CA ALA A 459 -4.11 -25.37 13.48
C ALA A 459 -3.78 -25.10 12.01
N CYS A 460 -2.64 -25.59 11.51
CA CYS A 460 -2.29 -25.48 10.10
C CYS A 460 -3.29 -26.24 9.20
N MET A 461 -3.68 -27.46 9.57
CA MET A 461 -4.63 -28.31 8.83
C MET A 461 -6.01 -27.67 8.69
N LYS A 462 -6.50 -27.04 9.77
CA LYS A 462 -7.79 -26.32 9.75
C LYS A 462 -7.78 -25.12 8.80
N LYS A 463 -6.61 -24.54 8.53
CA LYS A 463 -6.46 -23.33 7.70
C LYS A 463 -6.14 -23.63 6.24
N ILE A 464 -5.70 -24.84 5.88
CA ILE A 464 -5.36 -25.21 4.49
C ILE A 464 -6.48 -24.88 3.51
N PHE A 465 -7.72 -25.24 3.84
CA PHE A 465 -8.85 -25.00 2.96
C PHE A 465 -9.14 -23.50 2.77
N HIS A 466 -9.08 -22.74 3.87
CA HIS A 466 -9.21 -21.30 3.81
C HIS A 466 -8.10 -20.68 2.95
N ASP A 467 -6.85 -21.16 3.07
CA ASP A 467 -5.73 -20.69 2.25
C ASP A 467 -5.89 -21.09 0.77
N LYS A 468 -6.52 -22.25 0.47
CA LYS A 468 -6.87 -22.70 -0.90
C LYS A 468 -7.94 -21.80 -1.52
N GLN A 469 -8.98 -21.42 -0.76
CA GLN A 469 -10.08 -20.57 -1.25
C GLN A 469 -9.69 -19.08 -1.33
N HIS A 470 -8.98 -18.57 -0.32
CA HIS A 470 -8.62 -17.16 -0.17
C HIS A 470 -7.13 -16.94 -0.40
N LYS A 471 -6.76 -16.88 -1.68
CA LYS A 471 -5.37 -16.69 -2.07
C LYS A 471 -4.81 -15.34 -1.61
N THR A 472 -3.71 -15.36 -0.88
CA THR A 472 -3.01 -14.13 -0.45
C THR A 472 -2.02 -13.62 -1.50
N GLN A 473 -1.98 -12.29 -1.65
CA GLN A 473 -0.97 -11.59 -2.46
C GLN A 473 0.31 -11.26 -1.66
N CYS A 474 0.26 -11.36 -0.33
CA CYS A 474 1.39 -11.11 0.55
C CYS A 474 1.25 -11.93 1.84
N TRP A 475 1.72 -13.17 1.82
CA TRP A 475 1.54 -14.08 2.96
C TRP A 475 2.19 -13.59 4.27
N PRO A 476 3.30 -12.82 4.29
CA PRO A 476 3.82 -12.27 5.55
C PRO A 476 2.87 -11.26 6.20
N LYS A 477 2.10 -10.54 5.38
CA LYS A 477 1.10 -9.57 5.83
C LYS A 477 -0.16 -10.27 6.34
N ASP A 478 -0.61 -11.28 5.60
CA ASP A 478 -1.93 -11.87 5.83
C ASP A 478 -1.90 -13.08 6.77
N TRP A 479 -0.81 -13.86 6.81
CA TRP A 479 -0.73 -15.07 7.63
C TRP A 479 -0.05 -14.86 8.97
N LEU A 480 1.14 -14.23 8.99
CA LEU A 480 1.95 -14.13 10.22
C LEU A 480 1.26 -13.42 11.38
N PRO A 481 0.53 -12.30 11.19
CA PRO A 481 -0.12 -11.62 12.30
C PRO A 481 -1.20 -12.45 12.99
N ASP A 482 -1.87 -13.35 12.25
CA ASP A 482 -2.87 -14.26 12.80
C ASP A 482 -2.22 -15.39 13.63
N ASP A 483 -1.02 -15.82 13.24
CA ASP A 483 -0.35 -16.99 13.80
C ASP A 483 0.68 -16.64 14.89
N VAL A 484 1.21 -15.41 14.89
CA VAL A 484 2.15 -14.90 15.89
C VAL A 484 1.77 -13.46 16.30
N PRO A 485 1.12 -13.27 17.46
CA PRO A 485 0.79 -11.93 17.95
C PRO A 485 2.05 -11.18 18.41
N PHE A 486 1.93 -9.85 18.57
CA PHE A 486 2.98 -8.95 19.10
C PHE A 486 4.23 -8.79 18.23
N ILE A 487 4.14 -9.12 16.95
CA ILE A 487 5.21 -8.88 15.97
C ILE A 487 4.97 -7.59 15.19
N ARG A 488 6.03 -7.04 14.60
CA ARG A 488 5.96 -6.05 13.54
C ARG A 488 6.59 -6.63 12.30
N VAL A 489 5.85 -6.64 11.20
CA VAL A 489 6.30 -7.18 9.92
C VAL A 489 6.64 -6.02 8.99
N ILE A 490 7.88 -6.00 8.49
CA ILE A 490 8.38 -4.98 7.57
C ILE A 490 8.86 -5.67 6.29
N GLY A 491 8.37 -5.19 5.15
CA GLY A 491 8.88 -5.58 3.83
C GLY A 491 9.78 -4.49 3.26
N ILE A 492 10.92 -4.88 2.70
CA ILE A 492 11.87 -3.96 2.07
C ILE A 492 11.90 -4.24 0.58
N ASN A 493 11.63 -3.20 -0.22
CA ASN A 493 12.02 -3.17 -1.62
C ASN A 493 13.40 -2.54 -1.76
N TYR A 494 14.11 -2.91 -2.81
CA TYR A 494 15.26 -2.14 -3.27
C TYR A 494 15.37 -2.19 -4.78
N ASP A 495 15.87 -1.10 -5.36
CA ASP A 495 15.95 -0.96 -6.81
C ASP A 495 17.03 -1.94 -7.32
N THR A 496 16.57 -2.97 -8.04
CA THR A 496 17.42 -3.96 -8.73
C THR A 496 17.07 -3.96 -10.20
N ASN A 497 18.02 -3.64 -11.07
CA ASN A 497 17.86 -3.74 -12.51
C ASN A 497 18.67 -4.93 -13.01
N LEU A 498 18.11 -5.76 -13.90
CA LEU A 498 18.88 -6.82 -14.57
C LEU A 498 19.49 -6.38 -15.90
N SER A 499 19.06 -5.23 -16.41
CA SER A 499 19.55 -4.67 -17.66
C SER A 499 19.91 -3.20 -17.52
N MET A 500 21.10 -2.83 -18.02
CA MET A 500 21.51 -1.43 -18.19
C MET A 500 20.87 -0.74 -19.42
N TRP A 501 19.91 -1.40 -20.10
CA TRP A 501 19.38 -0.97 -21.40
C TRP A 501 18.29 0.11 -21.30
N THR A 502 17.71 0.33 -20.12
CA THR A 502 16.85 1.49 -19.84
C THR A 502 17.71 2.69 -19.46
N SER A 503 17.36 3.87 -19.95
CA SER A 503 18.05 5.14 -19.66
C SER A 503 18.21 5.31 -18.14
N LEU A 504 19.41 5.01 -17.63
CA LEU A 504 19.74 5.10 -16.21
C LEU A 504 19.62 6.55 -15.78
N CYS A 505 18.89 6.79 -14.69
CA CYS A 505 19.08 8.03 -13.96
C CYS A 505 20.51 8.04 -13.40
N PRO A 506 21.34 9.06 -13.70
CA PRO A 506 22.72 9.14 -13.20
C PRO A 506 22.83 9.15 -11.66
N ILE A 507 21.75 9.48 -10.96
CA ILE A 507 21.68 9.52 -9.50
C ILE A 507 21.43 8.13 -8.92
N GLU A 508 20.64 7.29 -9.59
CA GLU A 508 20.38 5.91 -9.17
C GLU A 508 21.58 4.99 -9.48
N SER A 509 22.40 5.30 -10.50
CA SER A 509 23.57 4.48 -10.86
C SER A 509 24.69 4.50 -9.81
N ALA A 510 24.88 5.61 -9.06
CA ALA A 510 25.85 5.68 -7.96
C ALA A 510 25.49 4.78 -6.77
N LYS A 511 24.20 4.45 -6.62
CA LYS A 511 23.66 3.57 -5.57
C LYS A 511 23.50 2.11 -6.03
N ALA A 512 23.99 1.78 -7.22
CA ALA A 512 23.84 0.46 -7.82
C ALA A 512 24.84 -0.60 -7.29
N THR A 513 25.76 -0.24 -6.38
CA THR A 513 26.68 -1.22 -5.74
C THR A 513 26.08 -1.80 -4.47
N MET A 514 26.48 -3.01 -4.08
CA MET A 514 26.08 -3.60 -2.80
C MET A 514 26.44 -2.72 -1.58
N ALA A 515 27.60 -2.05 -1.61
CA ALA A 515 28.05 -1.19 -0.52
C ALA A 515 27.20 0.07 -0.36
N GLY A 516 26.90 0.78 -1.48
CA GLY A 516 26.04 1.96 -1.45
C GLY A 516 24.62 1.64 -0.97
N ARG A 517 24.08 0.48 -1.37
CA ARG A 517 22.79 0.00 -0.86
C ARG A 517 22.81 -0.33 0.62
N SER A 518 23.85 -1.00 1.11
CA SER A 518 24.01 -1.33 2.53
C SER A 518 23.89 -0.07 3.38
N GLU A 519 24.65 0.98 3.02
CA GLU A 519 24.64 2.26 3.74
C GLU A 519 23.27 2.96 3.68
N GLU A 520 22.63 2.98 2.50
CA GLU A 520 21.31 3.58 2.32
C GLU A 520 20.23 2.86 3.15
N TYR A 521 20.18 1.52 3.07
CA TYR A 521 19.11 0.75 3.71
C TYR A 521 19.27 0.67 5.22
N ILE A 522 20.50 0.63 5.76
CA ILE A 522 20.71 0.79 7.20
C ILE A 522 20.11 2.11 7.69
N LYS A 523 20.43 3.25 7.06
CA LYS A 523 19.87 4.55 7.46
C LYS A 523 18.34 4.58 7.43
N LYS A 524 17.74 3.99 6.39
CA LYS A 524 16.27 3.89 6.27
C LYS A 524 15.66 3.00 7.35
N LEU A 525 16.31 1.88 7.67
CA LEU A 525 15.82 0.94 8.69
C LEU A 525 15.92 1.53 10.11
N LEU A 526 17.01 2.24 10.42
CA LEU A 526 17.14 2.98 11.66
C LEU A 526 16.06 4.06 11.81
N THR A 527 15.71 4.74 10.70
CA THR A 527 14.59 5.69 10.65
C THR A 527 13.24 5.01 10.91
N ALA A 528 13.07 3.76 10.45
CA ALA A 528 11.93 2.90 10.78
C ALA A 528 12.00 2.29 12.19
N GLY A 529 13.00 2.65 12.99
CA GLY A 529 13.18 2.21 14.36
C GLY A 529 13.62 0.75 14.49
N ILE A 530 14.20 0.17 13.44
CA ILE A 530 14.93 -1.11 13.52
C ILE A 530 16.19 -0.91 14.39
N GLY A 531 16.57 -1.94 15.15
CA GLY A 531 17.68 -1.88 16.11
C GLY A 531 17.26 -1.47 17.52
N LYS A 532 15.96 -1.21 17.74
CA LYS A 532 15.40 -0.92 19.08
C LYS A 532 14.79 -2.13 19.78
N ARG A 533 14.57 -3.21 19.02
CA ARG A 533 13.90 -4.45 19.44
C ARG A 533 14.63 -5.64 18.83
N PRO A 534 14.51 -6.84 19.41
CA PRO A 534 14.90 -8.07 18.73
C PRO A 534 14.32 -8.14 17.33
N MET A 535 15.10 -8.66 16.38
CA MET A 535 14.68 -8.77 14.98
C MET A 535 15.09 -10.09 14.35
N ILE A 536 14.31 -10.52 13.36
CA ILE A 536 14.56 -11.69 12.53
C ILE A 536 14.50 -11.28 11.06
N TRP A 537 15.51 -11.69 10.30
CA TRP A 537 15.61 -11.41 8.88
C TRP A 537 15.14 -12.60 8.08
N VAL A 538 14.29 -12.36 7.08
CA VAL A 538 13.81 -13.37 6.13
C VAL A 538 14.16 -12.90 4.73
N CYS A 539 15.07 -13.60 4.08
CA CYS A 539 15.75 -13.10 2.90
C CYS A 539 15.66 -14.09 1.75
N HIS A 540 15.50 -13.60 0.53
CA HIS A 540 15.54 -14.41 -0.68
C HIS A 540 16.69 -13.96 -1.59
N SER A 541 17.46 -14.90 -2.12
CA SER A 541 18.50 -14.66 -3.12
C SER A 541 19.44 -13.51 -2.73
N MET A 542 19.69 -12.55 -3.62
CA MET A 542 20.54 -11.37 -3.40
C MET A 542 20.16 -10.58 -2.13
N GLY A 543 18.90 -10.57 -1.71
CA GLY A 543 18.47 -9.89 -0.49
C GLY A 543 19.22 -10.39 0.74
N GLY A 544 19.55 -11.69 0.79
CA GLY A 544 20.35 -12.27 1.87
C GLY A 544 21.79 -11.77 1.88
N LEU A 545 22.38 -11.53 0.71
CA LEU A 545 23.72 -10.96 0.60
C LEU A 545 23.75 -9.49 1.04
N LEU A 546 22.69 -8.74 0.73
CA LEU A 546 22.54 -7.37 1.22
C LEU A 546 22.44 -7.34 2.75
N VAL A 547 21.66 -8.25 3.37
CA VAL A 547 21.63 -8.38 4.84
C VAL A 547 22.99 -8.73 5.42
N LYS A 548 23.73 -9.68 4.82
CA LYS A 548 25.10 -9.98 5.26
C LYS A 548 25.98 -8.73 5.23
N LYS A 549 25.94 -7.96 4.14
CA LYS A 549 26.72 -6.74 4.00
C LYS A 549 26.35 -5.69 5.05
N MET A 550 25.05 -5.48 5.28
CA MET A 550 24.54 -4.55 6.31
C MET A 550 25.02 -4.93 7.71
N LEU A 551 24.93 -6.20 8.09
CA LEU A 551 25.37 -6.66 9.40
C LEU A 551 26.90 -6.61 9.57
N VAL A 552 27.67 -6.99 8.54
CA VAL A 552 29.14 -6.91 8.59
C VAL A 552 29.60 -5.45 8.68
N ASP A 553 28.93 -4.52 7.99
CA ASP A 553 29.24 -3.09 8.07
C ASP A 553 28.96 -2.53 9.47
N GLU A 554 27.79 -2.84 10.04
CA GLU A 554 27.46 -2.43 11.40
C GLU A 554 28.44 -3.03 12.42
N TRP A 555 28.77 -4.32 12.31
CA TRP A 555 29.76 -4.98 13.16
C TRP A 555 31.13 -4.30 13.12
N LYS A 556 31.66 -4.03 11.92
CA LYS A 556 32.93 -3.32 11.74
C LYS A 556 32.91 -1.90 12.31
N ASN A 557 31.75 -1.27 12.31
CA ASN A 557 31.53 0.05 12.92
C ASN A 557 31.27 -0.01 14.44
N GLY A 558 31.37 -1.19 15.06
CA GLY A 558 31.19 -1.43 16.49
C GLY A 558 29.74 -1.62 16.93
N ASP A 559 28.84 -1.96 16.00
CA ASP A 559 27.39 -2.17 16.21
C ASP A 559 26.72 -1.06 17.03
N LYS A 560 27.07 0.20 16.73
CA LYS A 560 26.59 1.38 17.49
C LYS A 560 25.07 1.48 17.55
N ASN A 561 24.39 0.94 16.54
CA ASN A 561 22.94 0.97 16.43
C ASN A 561 22.25 -0.30 16.96
N ASN A 562 23.01 -1.22 17.58
CA ASN A 562 22.54 -2.52 18.09
C ASN A 562 21.82 -3.37 17.04
N VAL A 563 22.20 -3.28 15.76
CA VAL A 563 21.59 -4.06 14.69
C VAL A 563 22.04 -5.53 14.79
N CYS A 564 23.34 -5.77 14.98
CA CYS A 564 23.88 -7.12 15.15
C CYS A 564 23.38 -7.72 16.48
N LYS A 565 23.50 -6.98 17.58
CA LYS A 565 23.07 -7.41 18.92
C LYS A 565 21.60 -7.80 19.00
N ASN A 566 20.73 -7.08 18.29
CA ASN A 566 19.29 -7.38 18.29
C ASN A 566 18.88 -8.39 17.23
N THR A 567 19.76 -8.76 16.28
CA THR A 567 19.46 -9.81 15.32
C THR A 567 19.47 -11.16 16.04
N ARG A 568 18.33 -11.86 16.05
CA ARG A 568 18.16 -13.16 16.72
C ARG A 568 18.28 -14.34 15.76
N SER A 569 17.74 -14.17 14.56
CA SER A 569 17.78 -15.21 13.53
C SER A 569 17.81 -14.61 12.13
N ILE A 570 18.40 -15.36 11.20
CA ILE A 570 18.34 -15.07 9.77
C ILE A 570 17.91 -16.33 9.03
N VAL A 571 16.85 -16.20 8.24
CA VAL A 571 16.31 -17.24 7.36
C VAL A 571 16.64 -16.90 5.91
N PHE A 572 17.44 -17.75 5.25
CA PHE A 572 17.85 -17.58 3.87
C PHE A 572 17.08 -18.53 2.94
N TYR A 573 16.51 -18.00 1.88
CA TYR A 573 15.89 -18.75 0.78
C TYR A 573 16.73 -18.59 -0.48
N SER A 574 17.38 -19.66 -0.94
CA SER A 574 18.26 -19.68 -2.13
C SER A 574 19.23 -18.49 -2.19
N THR A 575 19.90 -18.15 -1.08
CA THR A 575 20.89 -17.06 -1.07
C THR A 575 22.26 -17.59 -1.53
N PRO A 576 22.86 -17.04 -2.60
CA PRO A 576 24.13 -17.53 -3.13
C PRO A 576 25.32 -17.03 -2.29
N HIS A 577 25.57 -17.64 -1.13
CA HIS A 577 26.61 -17.21 -0.18
C HIS A 577 28.03 -17.23 -0.74
N ARG A 578 28.30 -18.13 -1.69
CA ARG A 578 29.59 -18.25 -2.41
C ARG A 578 29.49 -17.81 -3.89
N GLY A 579 28.35 -17.24 -4.27
CA GLY A 579 28.04 -16.71 -5.61
C GLY A 579 27.25 -17.69 -6.48
N SER A 580 26.91 -17.32 -7.71
CA SER A 580 26.06 -18.14 -8.57
C SER A 580 26.68 -18.46 -9.93
N ARG A 581 26.31 -19.63 -10.48
CA ARG A 581 26.72 -20.09 -11.81
C ARG A 581 26.20 -19.23 -12.97
N VAL A 582 25.50 -18.13 -12.69
CA VAL A 582 25.07 -17.13 -13.69
C VAL A 582 26.29 -16.59 -14.45
N ALA A 583 27.47 -16.57 -13.80
CA ALA A 583 28.75 -16.18 -14.37
C ALA A 583 29.42 -17.22 -15.29
N ALA A 584 28.95 -18.46 -15.32
CA ALA A 584 29.50 -19.54 -16.14
C ALA A 584 28.87 -19.58 -17.55
N LEU A 585 27.86 -18.76 -17.83
CA LEU A 585 27.33 -18.57 -19.19
C LEU A 585 28.38 -17.91 -20.08
N LYS A 586 28.40 -18.22 -21.38
CA LYS A 586 29.30 -17.53 -22.32
C LYS A 586 29.04 -16.01 -22.29
N GLN A 587 30.10 -15.20 -22.43
CA GLN A 587 30.02 -13.72 -22.33
C GLN A 587 28.95 -13.12 -23.25
N ALA A 588 28.78 -13.65 -24.46
CA ALA A 588 27.71 -13.26 -25.37
C ALA A 588 26.31 -13.55 -24.80
N THR A 589 26.11 -14.70 -24.16
CA THR A 589 24.84 -15.09 -23.53
C THR A 589 24.56 -14.27 -22.26
N GLN A 590 25.61 -13.91 -21.50
CA GLN A 590 25.50 -12.99 -20.37
C GLN A 590 25.13 -11.56 -20.81
N MET A 591 25.73 -11.06 -21.90
CA MET A 591 25.43 -9.72 -22.42
C MET A 591 24.03 -9.61 -23.01
N VAL A 592 23.53 -10.69 -23.62
CA VAL A 592 22.17 -10.75 -24.18
C VAL A 592 21.12 -10.88 -23.09
N LEU A 593 21.39 -11.66 -22.03
CA LEU A 593 20.39 -11.96 -21.02
C LEU A 593 20.45 -11.03 -19.80
N TRP A 594 21.65 -10.65 -19.32
CA TRP A 594 21.82 -10.06 -17.98
C TRP A 594 22.96 -9.00 -17.88
N PRO A 595 22.81 -7.81 -18.47
CA PRO A 595 23.90 -6.83 -18.54
C PRO A 595 24.15 -5.98 -17.28
N SER A 596 23.45 -6.20 -16.16
CA SER A 596 23.54 -5.35 -14.95
C SER A 596 24.79 -5.54 -14.07
N ILE A 597 25.23 -4.47 -13.39
CA ILE A 597 26.36 -4.46 -12.43
C ILE A 597 26.12 -5.44 -11.27
N GLU A 598 24.87 -5.56 -10.81
CA GLU A 598 24.45 -6.44 -9.73
C GLU A 598 24.71 -7.91 -10.07
N VAL A 599 24.48 -8.30 -11.33
CA VAL A 599 24.78 -9.66 -11.81
C VAL A 599 26.29 -9.89 -11.96
N GLN A 600 27.06 -8.83 -12.23
CA GLN A 600 28.52 -8.91 -12.29
C GLN A 600 29.17 -9.00 -10.89
N GLU A 601 28.57 -8.42 -9.85
CA GLU A 601 29.02 -8.56 -8.45
C GLU A 601 28.70 -9.95 -7.87
N LEU A 602 27.65 -10.62 -8.39
CA LEU A 602 27.18 -11.94 -7.94
C LEU A 602 27.88 -13.14 -8.61
N ARG A 603 28.98 -12.91 -9.33
CA ARG A 603 29.74 -13.99 -9.97
C ARG A 603 30.23 -14.98 -8.91
N GLU A 604 30.08 -16.28 -9.21
CA GLU A 604 30.64 -17.36 -8.39
C GLU A 604 32.12 -17.13 -8.11
N GLU A 605 32.53 -17.34 -6.86
CA GLU A 605 33.90 -17.16 -6.37
C GLU A 605 34.46 -15.73 -6.53
N SER A 606 33.62 -14.70 -6.64
CA SER A 606 34.13 -13.33 -6.63
C SER A 606 34.89 -13.07 -5.31
N PRO A 607 36.12 -12.50 -5.36
CA PRO A 607 36.91 -12.28 -4.15
C PRO A 607 36.19 -11.42 -3.11
N GLN A 608 35.35 -10.49 -3.58
CA GLN A 608 34.55 -9.61 -2.74
C GLN A 608 33.45 -10.37 -1.99
N LEU A 609 32.77 -11.31 -2.66
CA LEU A 609 31.70 -12.10 -2.06
C LEU A 609 32.24 -13.13 -1.07
N LEU A 610 33.33 -13.82 -1.41
CA LEU A 610 34.01 -14.73 -0.49
C LEU A 610 34.56 -13.99 0.73
N LYS A 611 35.13 -12.79 0.55
CA LYS A 611 35.53 -11.93 1.64
C LYS A 611 34.34 -11.57 2.54
N LEU A 612 33.22 -11.13 1.95
CA LEU A 612 32.00 -10.83 2.71
C LEU A 612 31.50 -12.05 3.48
N HIS A 613 31.54 -13.24 2.87
CA HIS A 613 31.12 -14.48 3.51
C HIS A 613 31.99 -14.82 4.72
N ASN A 614 33.32 -14.74 4.59
CA ASN A 614 34.25 -15.00 5.68
C ASN A 614 34.08 -13.98 6.82
N GLU A 615 33.97 -12.69 6.50
CA GLU A 615 33.72 -11.64 7.49
C GLU A 615 32.38 -11.84 8.22
N PHE A 616 31.36 -12.33 7.50
CA PHE A 616 30.08 -12.69 8.11
C PHE A 616 30.23 -13.86 9.09
N LEU A 617 31.00 -14.90 8.74
CA LEU A 617 31.27 -16.02 9.64
C LEU A 617 32.07 -15.59 10.88
N ASP A 618 33.01 -14.65 10.73
CA ASP A 618 33.75 -14.09 11.86
C ASP A 618 32.83 -13.31 12.81
N MET A 619 31.93 -12.49 12.26
CA MET A 619 30.93 -11.77 13.04
C MET A 619 30.00 -12.71 13.83
N LEU A 620 29.61 -13.87 13.27
CA LEU A 620 28.79 -14.86 13.96
C LEU A 620 29.49 -15.51 15.17
N LYS A 621 30.83 -15.46 15.27
CA LYS A 621 31.55 -15.93 16.45
C LYS A 621 31.34 -15.00 17.66
N GLU A 622 31.10 -13.72 17.40
CA GLU A 622 30.83 -12.71 18.44
C GLU A 622 29.34 -12.58 18.76
N TYR A 623 28.48 -12.72 17.74
CA TYR A 623 27.03 -12.59 17.86
C TYR A 623 26.35 -13.94 17.59
N PRO A 624 25.79 -14.62 18.61
CA PRO A 624 25.10 -15.89 18.42
C PRO A 624 23.75 -15.68 17.75
N ILE A 625 23.75 -15.70 16.42
CA ILE A 625 22.56 -15.57 15.57
C ILE A 625 22.18 -16.95 15.03
N GLU A 626 20.91 -17.32 15.20
CA GLU A 626 20.37 -18.58 14.65
C GLU A 626 20.21 -18.48 13.12
N ILE A 627 20.90 -19.34 12.37
CA ILE A 627 20.85 -19.36 10.91
C ILE A 627 20.06 -20.57 10.42
N VAL A 628 19.11 -20.34 9.52
CA VAL A 628 18.38 -21.39 8.80
C VAL A 628 18.42 -21.09 7.31
N SER A 629 18.85 -22.05 6.51
CA SER A 629 19.01 -21.89 5.06
C SER A 629 18.23 -22.95 4.29
N PHE A 630 17.52 -22.51 3.26
CA PHE A 630 16.81 -23.35 2.30
C PHE A 630 17.47 -23.23 0.92
N SER A 631 17.74 -24.37 0.28
CA SER A 631 18.25 -24.44 -1.09
C SER A 631 17.19 -24.97 -2.05
N GLU A 632 17.17 -24.41 -3.27
CA GLU A 632 16.43 -25.00 -4.39
C GLU A 632 17.12 -26.25 -4.91
N THR A 633 16.32 -27.18 -5.42
CA THR A 633 16.81 -28.35 -6.15
C THR A 633 16.20 -28.50 -7.54
N LYS A 634 15.07 -27.80 -7.83
CA LYS A 634 14.50 -27.77 -9.19
C LYS A 634 15.05 -26.58 -9.98
N PRO A 635 15.36 -26.76 -11.28
CA PRO A 635 15.74 -25.64 -12.12
C PRO A 635 14.54 -24.72 -12.36
N THR A 636 14.82 -23.42 -12.52
CA THR A 636 13.81 -22.44 -12.93
C THR A 636 13.78 -22.35 -14.45
N HIS A 637 12.60 -22.46 -15.06
CA HIS A 637 12.45 -22.27 -16.50
C HIS A 637 12.44 -20.77 -16.81
N VAL A 638 13.53 -20.28 -17.41
CA VAL A 638 13.69 -18.89 -17.81
C VAL A 638 13.63 -18.79 -19.33
N THR A 639 13.01 -17.72 -19.85
CA THR A 639 12.81 -17.37 -21.29
C THR A 639 11.59 -18.01 -21.99
N PRO A 640 11.10 -17.44 -23.11
CA PRO A 640 10.06 -18.05 -23.95
C PRO A 640 10.44 -19.43 -24.51
N LEU A 641 11.74 -19.78 -24.49
CA LEU A 641 12.27 -21.06 -24.94
C LEU A 641 12.30 -22.12 -23.81
N ASN A 642 11.78 -21.80 -22.61
CA ASN A 642 11.67 -22.71 -21.46
C ASN A 642 12.99 -23.40 -21.03
N VAL A 643 14.13 -22.72 -21.19
CA VAL A 643 15.43 -23.28 -20.82
C VAL A 643 15.51 -23.43 -19.29
N PRO A 644 15.75 -24.65 -18.76
CA PRO A 644 15.93 -24.87 -17.34
C PRO A 644 17.27 -24.29 -16.87
N PHE A 645 17.24 -23.48 -15.82
CA PHE A 645 18.43 -22.90 -15.20
C PHE A 645 18.32 -22.96 -13.68
N GLN A 646 19.30 -23.60 -13.04
CA GLN A 646 19.43 -23.55 -11.58
C GLN A 646 20.21 -22.28 -11.21
N PHE A 647 19.57 -21.41 -10.44
CA PHE A 647 20.16 -20.11 -10.10
C PHE A 647 21.20 -20.27 -9.01
N VAL A 648 20.92 -21.09 -8.00
CA VAL A 648 21.81 -21.30 -6.88
C VAL A 648 21.99 -22.80 -6.65
N THR A 649 23.24 -23.25 -6.64
CA THR A 649 23.59 -24.63 -6.29
C THR A 649 23.48 -24.83 -4.78
N SER A 650 23.17 -26.05 -4.33
CA SER A 650 23.12 -26.38 -2.90
C SER A 650 24.40 -25.98 -2.15
N THR A 651 25.57 -26.16 -2.77
CA THR A 651 26.87 -25.79 -2.20
C THR A 651 27.05 -24.29 -2.01
N SER A 652 26.39 -23.45 -2.81
CA SER A 652 26.43 -22.00 -2.64
C SER A 652 25.32 -21.49 -1.72
N ALA A 653 24.18 -22.18 -1.69
CA ALA A 653 23.08 -21.88 -0.77
C ALA A 653 23.40 -22.22 0.69
N ASP A 654 24.32 -23.16 0.93
CA ASP A 654 24.79 -23.53 2.26
C ASP A 654 25.83 -22.52 2.78
N PRO A 655 25.55 -21.77 3.87
CA PRO A 655 26.52 -20.88 4.49
C PRO A 655 27.59 -21.62 5.30
N GLY A 656 27.47 -22.94 5.51
CA GLY A 656 28.35 -23.75 6.35
C GLY A 656 28.12 -23.58 7.86
N VAL A 657 27.01 -22.95 8.25
CA VAL A 657 26.60 -22.71 9.65
C VAL A 657 25.08 -22.76 9.79
N GLY A 658 24.60 -23.24 10.94
CA GLY A 658 23.16 -23.37 11.19
C GLY A 658 22.52 -24.58 10.51
N GLU A 659 21.19 -24.56 10.42
CA GLU A 659 20.44 -25.64 9.77
C GLU A 659 20.32 -25.40 8.26
N PHE A 660 20.40 -26.49 7.49
CA PHE A 660 20.34 -26.45 6.03
C PHE A 660 19.39 -27.51 5.47
N TYR A 661 18.47 -27.08 4.61
CA TYR A 661 17.44 -27.93 4.02
C TYR A 661 17.39 -27.78 2.49
N GLU A 662 17.37 -28.89 1.78
CA GLU A 662 17.20 -28.91 0.32
C GLU A 662 15.73 -29.13 -0.03
N ILE A 663 15.13 -28.18 -0.73
CA ILE A 663 13.69 -28.14 -0.98
C ILE A 663 13.42 -28.36 -2.47
N ALA A 664 12.47 -29.24 -2.76
CA ALA A 664 12.04 -29.64 -4.11
C ALA A 664 11.25 -28.54 -4.88
N GLN A 665 11.75 -27.31 -4.84
CA GLN A 665 11.18 -26.11 -5.47
C GLN A 665 12.19 -25.42 -6.37
N ASP A 666 11.68 -24.60 -7.30
CA ASP A 666 12.48 -23.69 -8.12
C ASP A 666 12.85 -22.40 -7.36
N HIS A 667 13.79 -21.61 -7.90
CA HIS A 667 14.31 -20.38 -7.29
C HIS A 667 13.25 -19.33 -6.98
N LEU A 668 12.22 -19.24 -7.82
CA LEU A 668 11.15 -18.26 -7.67
C LEU A 668 10.07 -18.76 -6.70
N SER A 669 9.87 -20.07 -6.59
CA SER A 669 8.79 -20.71 -5.83
C SER A 669 9.20 -21.07 -4.40
N ILE A 670 10.49 -21.25 -4.11
CA ILE A 670 11.00 -21.65 -2.79
C ILE A 670 10.64 -20.70 -1.63
N CYS A 671 10.34 -19.43 -1.90
CA CYS A 671 9.93 -18.44 -0.88
C CYS A 671 8.40 -18.20 -0.84
N LYS A 672 7.64 -19.02 -1.57
CA LYS A 672 6.19 -18.89 -1.79
C LYS A 672 5.50 -20.14 -1.26
N PRO A 673 5.28 -20.29 0.06
CA PRO A 673 4.51 -21.41 0.59
C PRO A 673 3.13 -21.47 -0.09
N ALA A 674 2.69 -22.68 -0.46
CA ALA A 674 1.38 -22.89 -1.09
C ALA A 674 0.24 -22.72 -0.08
N SER A 675 0.48 -23.08 1.18
CA SER A 675 -0.44 -22.91 2.30
C SER A 675 0.35 -22.79 3.61
N ARG A 676 -0.35 -22.52 4.71
CA ARG A 676 0.24 -22.60 6.06
C ARG A 676 0.73 -24.02 6.42
N HIS A 677 0.42 -25.07 5.65
CA HIS A 677 0.94 -26.44 5.83
C HIS A 677 2.36 -26.65 5.30
N SER A 678 2.89 -25.71 4.52
CA SER A 678 4.25 -25.83 3.99
C SER A 678 5.30 -25.84 5.10
N PHE A 679 6.25 -26.78 5.02
CA PHE A 679 7.39 -26.89 5.92
C PHE A 679 8.18 -25.58 6.01
N LEU A 680 8.34 -24.88 4.88
CA LEU A 680 8.99 -23.58 4.82
C LEU A 680 8.33 -22.55 5.76
N TYR A 681 6.99 -22.52 5.74
CA TYR A 681 6.21 -21.62 6.60
C TYR A 681 6.22 -22.09 8.05
N GLN A 682 6.03 -23.40 8.30
CA GLN A 682 6.03 -23.97 9.65
C GLN A 682 7.37 -23.80 10.36
N LYS A 683 8.48 -23.97 9.64
CA LYS A 683 9.82 -23.75 10.18
C LYS A 683 10.01 -22.29 10.60
N LEU A 684 9.64 -21.34 9.74
CA LEU A 684 9.66 -19.92 10.09
C LEU A 684 8.76 -19.64 11.29
N LEU A 685 7.54 -20.18 11.31
CA LEU A 685 6.58 -19.99 12.38
C LEU A 685 7.12 -20.46 13.74
N ASN A 686 7.81 -21.60 13.76
CA ASN A 686 8.45 -22.13 14.96
C ASN A 686 9.55 -21.19 15.48
N ILE A 687 10.44 -20.73 14.60
CA ILE A 687 11.49 -19.75 14.94
C ILE A 687 10.87 -18.48 15.55
N LEU A 688 9.85 -17.91 14.89
CA LEU A 688 9.18 -16.71 15.38
C LEU A 688 8.55 -16.92 16.76
N LYS A 689 7.81 -18.03 16.97
CA LYS A 689 7.19 -18.35 18.25
C LYS A 689 8.22 -18.51 19.37
N CYS A 690 9.34 -19.19 19.11
CA CYS A 690 10.43 -19.36 20.07
C CYS A 690 10.96 -18.01 20.55
N HIS A 691 11.25 -17.08 19.62
CA HIS A 691 11.83 -15.77 19.95
C HIS A 691 10.83 -14.76 20.54
N VAL A 692 9.53 -14.85 20.19
CA VAL A 692 8.49 -14.01 20.82
C VAL A 692 8.18 -14.45 22.26
N ILE A 693 8.16 -15.76 22.53
CA ILE A 693 7.75 -16.31 23.84
C ILE A 693 8.91 -16.29 24.85
N HIS A 694 10.17 -16.45 24.41
CA HIS A 694 11.32 -16.52 25.33
C HIS A 694 11.57 -15.24 26.14
N GLU A 695 11.07 -14.07 25.73
CA GLU A 695 11.15 -12.86 26.56
C GLU A 695 10.31 -12.93 27.85
N LYS A 696 9.35 -13.87 27.97
CA LYS A 696 8.59 -14.09 29.21
C LYS A 696 9.27 -15.04 30.21
N LYS A 697 10.36 -15.72 29.83
CA LYS A 697 11.13 -16.62 30.70
C LYS A 697 12.36 -15.95 31.31
N THR A 698 12.32 -14.64 31.59
CA THR A 698 13.15 -14.11 32.68
C THR A 698 12.60 -14.67 33.98
N VAL A 699 13.29 -15.70 34.47
CA VAL A 699 13.04 -16.43 35.70
C VAL A 699 12.57 -15.46 36.79
N SER A 700 11.32 -15.63 37.26
CA SER A 700 10.91 -14.92 38.47
C SER A 700 11.86 -15.39 39.59
N PRO A 701 12.47 -14.49 40.39
CA PRO A 701 13.35 -14.86 41.51
C PRO A 701 12.68 -15.82 42.51
N ILE A 702 11.36 -15.92 42.45
CA ILE A 702 10.52 -16.79 43.28
C ILE A 702 10.71 -18.27 42.90
N MET A 703 11.03 -18.60 41.64
CA MET A 703 11.23 -19.99 41.22
C MET A 703 12.62 -20.54 41.57
N GLU A 704 13.64 -19.69 41.70
CA GLU A 704 14.94 -20.05 42.31
C GLU A 704 14.83 -20.20 43.84
N LEU A 705 13.96 -19.43 44.49
CA LEU A 705 13.68 -19.59 45.92
C LEU A 705 12.92 -20.88 46.25
N LEU A 706 12.10 -21.37 45.31
CA LEU A 706 11.32 -22.60 45.46
C LEU A 706 12.07 -23.87 44.99
N SER A 707 13.27 -23.73 44.42
CA SER A 707 14.10 -24.86 43.94
C SER A 707 15.33 -25.16 44.81
N LEU A 708 15.34 -24.69 46.07
CA LEU A 708 16.28 -25.14 47.11
C LEU A 708 15.63 -26.24 47.97
N PRO A 709 15.84 -27.54 47.71
CA PRO A 709 15.38 -28.59 48.61
C PRO A 709 16.44 -28.96 49.66
N SER A 710 15.95 -29.30 50.86
CA SER A 710 16.50 -30.35 51.73
C SER A 710 17.98 -30.28 52.15
N LYS A 711 18.40 -29.22 52.85
CA LYS A 711 19.63 -29.23 53.69
C LYS A 711 19.47 -28.68 55.11
N LEU A 712 18.25 -28.53 55.60
CA LEU A 712 17.96 -28.24 57.01
C LEU A 712 16.73 -29.04 57.44
N LEU A 713 16.95 -30.32 57.73
CA LEU A 713 16.35 -31.11 58.81
C LEU A 713 17.04 -32.47 58.86
#